data_AF-A0A108UCW0-F1
#
_entry.id   AF-A0A108UCW0-F1
#
_cell.length_a   1.000
_cell.length_b   1.000
_cell.length_c   1.000
_cell.angle_alpha   90.00
_cell.angle_beta   90.00
_cell.angle_gamma   90.00
#
_symmetry.space_group_name_H-M   'P 1'
#
loop_
_entity.id
_entity.type
_entity.pdbx_description
1 polymer ?
#
loop_
_entity_poly.entity_id
_entity_poly.type
_entity_poly.pdbx_seq_one_letter_code
_entity_poly.pdbx_strand_id
1 'polypeptide(L)'
;MTAVSDPGAVTQWAQRIGVSSVTETGAAPLSAAGGHRSSQVSIDLSLNGEIAGLASANEPVTATVVVGGRVFPAIVQGATYTASVNALSDTEMVTVEVVSTRARYRSVLGSAGKLQAVSGGDGDVTLAERASLRVSPFSTALAWLVRIGLEGRDAASDSEFETMTRSIVGNDLVMVAYLLDAFASGAVALPQGYQDGQQLLEAPAAYAEFLWTQDFYPASQAYLFSQADYVPLTSLAQLPDVTAMLAPLPINEPAVSLGDLQLLYRQNDGSFTLFEEEVLVTYPRYTAAINGQGELSLTPVGEAGTRNVLRYLPFSLFQPLPVQRVSRGHRLRRLVVGDDYSLWASRSLWFDSHHSPAGDFEEETATYAIWSAFDLDAASLQHPWGQLLGDGLQFPTYSLPSACTSTQRAAYQPGFGKCAHAPYWFRYGQGGSFRAVDGIGERMEILPSYGLERSFSYQLIGNGALQVVRGNTPTEPGTDSTFWRYVAGSAASRPLIYLARAAGGYFVGASVAMVEQPGITLGSPVGSWRTPASEARLARYPAVRTFEIRRFPDGSGRDVNIMGNQVSSTQTSWNYPTGSGVPDYSFRALFPNRPTSFIVANCTQAFATGAETCAPSRVRYFRPLYRVGARLYGVSDFYSNDFLAPAGYTGPYQVQLLDSRADYIECIAGDCLASVPPTGP
;
A
#
# COMPACT_ATOMS: atom_id res chain seq x y z
N MET A 1 -20.20 38.97 -18.07
CA MET A 1 -20.40 39.33 -19.50
C MET A 1 -19.38 38.57 -20.32
N THR A 2 -19.86 37.94 -21.38
CA THR A 2 -19.14 37.32 -22.52
C THR A 2 -17.97 36.38 -22.20
N ALA A 3 -18.29 35.08 -22.25
CA ALA A 3 -17.36 34.01 -22.54
C ALA A 3 -16.75 34.19 -23.94
N VAL A 4 -15.43 34.01 -24.04
CA VAL A 4 -14.75 33.73 -25.31
C VAL A 4 -14.05 32.39 -25.12
N SER A 5 -14.60 31.40 -25.80
CA SER A 5 -14.05 30.08 -26.02
C SER A 5 -12.88 30.17 -27.01
N ASP A 6 -11.72 29.63 -26.64
CA ASP A 6 -10.66 29.29 -27.59
C ASP A 6 -10.38 27.77 -27.52
N PRO A 7 -10.86 26.97 -28.50
CA PRO A 7 -10.64 25.54 -28.54
C PRO A 7 -9.39 25.24 -29.37
N GLY A 8 -8.20 25.30 -28.74
CA GLY A 8 -6.95 25.14 -29.47
C GLY A 8 -5.72 24.89 -28.62
N ALA A 9 -5.72 23.91 -27.70
CA ALA A 9 -4.51 23.52 -26.97
C ALA A 9 -4.49 22.09 -26.38
N VAL A 10 -5.26 21.12 -26.90
CA VAL A 10 -5.38 19.76 -26.29
C VAL A 10 -4.64 18.65 -27.07
N THR A 11 -3.94 18.96 -28.16
CA THR A 11 -3.34 17.93 -29.04
C THR A 11 -1.82 18.02 -29.18
N GLN A 12 -1.06 18.06 -28.07
CA GLN A 12 0.41 17.92 -28.17
C GLN A 12 1.16 17.37 -26.94
N TRP A 13 0.51 16.72 -25.98
CA TRP A 13 1.18 16.19 -24.76
C TRP A 13 1.50 14.68 -24.78
N ALA A 14 1.36 13.99 -25.93
CA ALA A 14 1.60 12.55 -26.04
C ALA A 14 3.02 12.16 -26.52
N GLN A 15 3.96 13.10 -26.64
CA GLN A 15 5.34 12.79 -27.04
C GLN A 15 6.34 13.54 -26.17
N ARG A 16 6.79 12.89 -25.08
CA ARG A 16 8.14 12.96 -24.47
C ARG A 16 8.08 12.38 -23.05
N ILE A 17 7.89 11.06 -22.95
CA ILE A 17 8.47 10.29 -21.85
C ILE A 17 9.71 9.64 -22.46
N GLY A 18 10.85 10.30 -22.27
CA GLY A 18 12.14 9.76 -22.64
C GLY A 18 12.45 8.58 -21.72
N VAL A 19 12.43 7.39 -22.30
CA VAL A 19 12.99 6.19 -21.70
C VAL A 19 14.50 6.41 -21.60
N SER A 20 15.04 6.52 -20.38
CA SER A 20 16.48 6.35 -20.17
C SER A 20 16.81 4.88 -20.38
N SER A 21 17.17 4.54 -21.62
CA SER A 21 17.80 3.28 -21.96
C SER A 21 19.23 3.29 -21.42
N VAL A 22 19.54 2.40 -20.48
CA VAL A 22 20.92 2.01 -20.17
C VAL A 22 21.43 1.25 -21.40
N THR A 23 22.30 1.88 -22.16
CA THR A 23 23.06 1.26 -23.25
C THR A 23 24.21 0.45 -22.67
N GLU A 24 24.02 -0.85 -22.49
CA GLU A 24 25.15 -1.81 -22.55
C GLU A 24 25.40 -2.14 -24.02
N THR A 25 26.43 -1.54 -24.61
CA THR A 25 26.91 -1.90 -25.95
C THR A 25 28.11 -2.84 -25.89
N GLY A 26 27.95 -4.01 -26.52
CA GLY A 26 29.03 -4.85 -27.06
C GLY A 26 29.09 -6.23 -26.39
N ALA A 27 28.71 -7.35 -27.03
CA ALA A 27 28.99 -7.73 -28.41
C ALA A 27 27.80 -8.44 -29.09
N ALA A 28 27.57 -8.11 -30.36
CA ALA A 28 26.69 -8.88 -31.23
C ALA A 28 27.31 -10.27 -31.49
N PRO A 29 26.61 -11.38 -31.24
CA PRO A 29 27.02 -12.66 -31.79
C PRO A 29 26.63 -12.67 -33.27
N LEU A 30 27.65 -12.86 -34.10
CA LEU A 30 27.54 -13.21 -35.51
C LEU A 30 26.50 -14.31 -35.71
N SER A 31 25.57 -14.06 -36.63
CA SER A 31 24.70 -15.06 -37.23
C SER A 31 25.55 -16.16 -37.88
N ALA A 32 25.71 -17.28 -37.17
CA ALA A 32 26.15 -18.55 -37.72
C ALA A 32 24.92 -19.42 -37.95
N ALA A 33 24.55 -19.56 -39.23
CA ALA A 33 23.65 -20.60 -39.68
C ALA A 33 24.27 -21.97 -39.37
N GLY A 34 23.82 -22.58 -38.28
CA GLY A 34 24.13 -23.95 -37.90
C GLY A 34 22.91 -24.52 -37.20
N GLY A 35 22.22 -25.45 -37.86
CA GLY A 35 21.00 -26.06 -37.34
C GLY A 35 21.26 -26.87 -36.07
N HIS A 36 21.12 -26.21 -34.92
CA HIS A 36 20.71 -26.86 -33.69
C HIS A 36 19.25 -26.48 -33.45
N ARG A 37 18.33 -27.34 -33.89
CA ARG A 37 17.04 -27.45 -33.22
C ARG A 37 17.37 -27.84 -31.79
N SER A 38 17.39 -26.88 -30.86
CA SER A 38 17.15 -27.26 -29.48
C SER A 38 15.81 -27.99 -29.51
N SER A 39 15.84 -29.25 -29.09
CA SER A 39 14.63 -29.98 -28.79
C SER A 39 13.95 -29.22 -27.65
N GLN A 40 13.15 -28.20 -27.97
CA GLN A 40 12.21 -27.64 -27.02
C GLN A 40 11.29 -28.80 -26.63
N VAL A 41 11.51 -29.33 -25.43
CA VAL A 41 10.66 -30.37 -24.86
C VAL A 41 9.31 -29.72 -24.66
N SER A 42 8.33 -30.12 -25.46
CA SER A 42 6.97 -29.63 -25.28
C SER A 42 6.39 -30.20 -24.00
N ILE A 43 5.65 -29.38 -23.27
CA ILE A 43 5.00 -29.77 -22.02
C ILE A 43 3.54 -30.05 -22.34
N ASP A 44 3.14 -31.31 -22.25
CA ASP A 44 1.75 -31.74 -22.38
C ASP A 44 1.07 -31.67 -21.00
N LEU A 45 -0.07 -30.99 -20.92
CA LEU A 45 -0.87 -30.85 -19.71
C LEU A 45 -2.33 -31.19 -20.00
N SER A 46 -2.98 -31.78 -19.02
CA SER A 46 -4.42 -32.04 -18.99
C SER A 46 -4.99 -31.29 -17.79
N LEU A 47 -5.82 -30.28 -18.06
CA LEU A 47 -6.34 -29.35 -17.08
C LEU A 47 -7.76 -29.75 -16.71
N ASN A 48 -8.00 -30.01 -15.42
CA ASN A 48 -9.29 -30.43 -14.88
C ASN A 48 -9.81 -29.37 -13.90
N GLY A 49 -10.71 -28.50 -14.38
CA GLY A 49 -11.17 -27.33 -13.64
C GLY A 49 -12.68 -27.24 -13.45
N GLU A 50 -13.08 -26.16 -12.80
CA GLU A 50 -14.48 -25.83 -12.46
C GLU A 50 -14.82 -24.41 -12.91
N ILE A 51 -16.10 -24.19 -13.22
CA ILE A 51 -16.70 -22.91 -13.53
C ILE A 51 -17.67 -22.58 -12.40
N ALA A 52 -17.41 -21.47 -11.69
CA ALA A 52 -18.22 -21.01 -10.56
C ALA A 52 -18.90 -19.66 -10.86
N GLY A 53 -19.97 -19.34 -10.13
CA GLY A 53 -20.67 -18.06 -10.24
C GLY A 53 -21.54 -17.89 -11.49
N LEU A 54 -22.08 -18.98 -12.05
CA LEU A 54 -23.07 -18.94 -13.14
C LEU A 54 -24.47 -19.30 -12.60
N ALA A 55 -25.50 -18.55 -13.03
CA ALA A 55 -26.87 -18.67 -12.50
C ALA A 55 -27.55 -20.03 -12.69
N SER A 56 -27.14 -20.85 -13.67
CA SER A 56 -27.72 -22.18 -13.90
C SER A 56 -26.80 -23.12 -14.69
N ALA A 57 -26.75 -24.39 -14.27
CA ALA A 57 -25.91 -25.45 -14.86
C ALA A 57 -26.28 -25.87 -16.31
N ASN A 58 -27.34 -25.29 -16.90
CA ASN A 58 -27.87 -25.68 -18.20
C ASN A 58 -27.75 -24.59 -19.29
N GLU A 59 -27.10 -23.47 -19.01
CA GLU A 59 -26.83 -22.46 -20.03
C GLU A 59 -25.71 -22.95 -20.98
N PRO A 60 -25.74 -22.61 -22.27
CA PRO A 60 -24.63 -22.91 -23.18
C PRO A 60 -23.37 -22.19 -22.68
N VAL A 61 -22.36 -22.98 -22.34
CA VAL A 61 -21.06 -22.50 -21.90
C VAL A 61 -19.99 -23.07 -22.83
N THR A 62 -19.11 -22.20 -23.29
CA THR A 62 -17.89 -22.59 -24.00
C THR A 62 -16.68 -22.20 -23.15
N ALA A 63 -15.70 -23.10 -23.07
CA ALA A 63 -14.44 -22.82 -22.41
C ALA A 63 -13.28 -23.03 -23.40
N THR A 64 -12.29 -22.15 -23.33
CA THR A 64 -11.07 -22.21 -24.15
C THR A 64 -9.86 -21.94 -23.28
N VAL A 65 -8.78 -22.68 -23.50
CA VAL A 65 -7.50 -22.46 -22.83
C VAL A 65 -6.55 -21.78 -23.80
N VAL A 66 -5.86 -20.73 -23.36
CA VAL A 66 -4.86 -20.02 -24.15
C VAL A 66 -3.49 -20.24 -23.54
N VAL A 67 -2.53 -20.76 -24.34
CA VAL A 67 -1.14 -21.02 -23.95
C VAL A 67 -0.21 -20.30 -24.92
N GLY A 68 0.55 -19.30 -24.45
CA GLY A 68 1.45 -18.53 -25.31
C GLY A 68 0.76 -17.91 -26.54
N GLY A 69 -0.53 -17.54 -26.41
CA GLY A 69 -1.36 -17.01 -27.50
C GLY A 69 -2.03 -18.06 -28.40
N ARG A 70 -1.77 -19.35 -28.20
CA ARG A 70 -2.42 -20.46 -28.93
C ARG A 70 -3.67 -20.91 -28.19
N VAL A 71 -4.76 -21.15 -28.92
CA VAL A 71 -6.08 -21.50 -28.34
C VAL A 71 -6.32 -23.00 -28.43
N PHE A 72 -6.76 -23.58 -27.33
CA PHE A 72 -7.11 -24.99 -27.19
C PHE A 72 -8.57 -25.10 -26.73
N PRO A 73 -9.41 -25.92 -27.40
CA PRO A 73 -10.79 -26.12 -26.97
C PRO A 73 -10.84 -26.91 -25.66
N ALA A 74 -11.74 -26.53 -24.76
CA ALA A 74 -12.06 -27.32 -23.58
C ALA A 74 -13.44 -27.99 -23.73
N ILE A 75 -13.58 -29.18 -23.15
CA ILE A 75 -14.84 -29.90 -23.06
C ILE A 75 -15.52 -29.48 -21.76
N VAL A 76 -16.71 -28.88 -21.85
CA VAL A 76 -17.50 -28.46 -20.69
C VAL A 76 -18.57 -29.50 -20.37
N GLN A 77 -18.66 -29.92 -19.11
CA GLN A 77 -19.68 -30.86 -18.62
C GLN A 77 -20.30 -30.33 -17.33
N GLY A 78 -21.48 -29.72 -17.43
CA GLY A 78 -22.10 -29.02 -16.30
C GLY A 78 -21.21 -27.86 -15.84
N ALA A 79 -20.75 -27.89 -14.59
CA ALA A 79 -19.88 -26.87 -14.00
C ALA A 79 -18.38 -27.20 -14.11
N THR A 80 -17.97 -28.27 -14.78
CA THR A 80 -16.56 -28.64 -14.94
C THR A 80 -16.08 -28.49 -16.38
N TYR A 81 -14.78 -28.32 -16.56
CA TYR A 81 -14.16 -28.34 -17.87
C TYR A 81 -12.88 -29.19 -17.86
N THR A 82 -12.60 -29.82 -18.99
CA THR A 82 -11.34 -30.53 -19.24
C THR A 82 -10.69 -30.03 -20.52
N ALA A 83 -9.37 -29.85 -20.51
CA ALA A 83 -8.63 -29.39 -21.68
C ALA A 83 -7.25 -30.03 -21.76
N SER A 84 -6.90 -30.57 -22.92
CA SER A 84 -5.54 -31.01 -23.21
C SER A 84 -4.80 -29.90 -23.94
N VAL A 85 -3.66 -29.48 -23.40
CA VAL A 85 -2.86 -28.37 -23.93
C VAL A 85 -1.40 -28.78 -24.07
N ASN A 86 -0.70 -28.12 -24.98
CA ASN A 86 0.72 -28.32 -25.20
C ASN A 86 1.44 -26.97 -25.18
N ALA A 87 2.41 -26.81 -24.27
CA ALA A 87 3.28 -25.65 -24.19
C ALA A 87 4.62 -25.92 -24.90
N LEU A 88 5.14 -24.92 -25.63
CA LEU A 88 6.43 -24.98 -26.31
C LEU A 88 7.59 -24.53 -25.42
N SER A 89 7.29 -23.87 -24.31
CA SER A 89 8.23 -23.51 -23.24
C SER A 89 7.53 -23.54 -21.89
N ASP A 90 8.30 -23.88 -20.86
CA ASP A 90 7.96 -23.74 -19.45
C ASP A 90 7.51 -22.33 -19.05
N THR A 91 7.98 -21.29 -19.72
CA THR A 91 7.62 -19.90 -19.43
C THR A 91 6.29 -19.44 -20.05
N GLU A 92 5.68 -20.22 -20.96
CA GLU A 92 4.42 -19.82 -21.58
C GLU A 92 3.29 -19.74 -20.54
N MET A 93 2.67 -18.57 -20.43
CA MET A 93 1.53 -18.34 -19.55
C MET A 93 0.27 -19.05 -20.07
N VAL A 94 -0.46 -19.66 -19.14
CA VAL A 94 -1.71 -20.38 -19.39
C VAL A 94 -2.88 -19.63 -18.78
N THR A 95 -3.91 -19.40 -19.58
CA THR A 95 -5.17 -18.77 -19.16
C THR A 95 -6.36 -19.58 -19.62
N VAL A 96 -7.46 -19.52 -18.88
CA VAL A 96 -8.73 -20.15 -19.25
C VAL A 96 -9.77 -19.06 -19.38
N GLU A 97 -10.50 -19.08 -20.48
CA GLU A 97 -11.62 -18.20 -20.76
C GLU A 97 -12.90 -19.01 -20.85
N VAL A 98 -13.95 -18.50 -20.22
CA VAL A 98 -15.28 -19.09 -20.22
C VAL A 98 -16.26 -18.04 -20.72
N VAL A 99 -17.07 -18.42 -21.70
CA VAL A 99 -18.10 -17.56 -22.29
C VAL A 99 -19.45 -18.25 -22.16
N SER A 100 -20.43 -17.48 -21.71
CA SER A 100 -21.84 -17.85 -21.62
C SER A 100 -22.71 -16.69 -22.09
N THR A 101 -24.02 -16.86 -22.10
CA THR A 101 -24.99 -15.81 -22.43
C THR A 101 -25.01 -14.64 -21.44
N ARG A 102 -24.50 -14.83 -20.20
CA ARG A 102 -24.59 -13.83 -19.11
C ARG A 102 -23.25 -13.38 -18.54
N ALA A 103 -22.18 -14.08 -18.89
CA ALA A 103 -20.87 -13.89 -18.29
C ALA A 103 -19.75 -14.26 -19.24
N ARG A 104 -18.68 -13.46 -19.18
CA ARG A 104 -17.36 -13.75 -19.72
C ARG A 104 -16.39 -13.77 -18.55
N TYR A 105 -15.87 -14.95 -18.23
CA TYR A 105 -14.92 -15.14 -17.15
C TYR A 105 -13.55 -15.53 -17.67
N ARG A 106 -12.53 -15.19 -16.89
CA ARG A 106 -11.14 -15.44 -17.23
C ARG A 106 -10.34 -15.76 -15.98
N SER A 107 -9.52 -16.81 -16.02
CA SER A 107 -8.57 -17.14 -14.97
C SER A 107 -7.15 -17.25 -15.53
N VAL A 108 -6.17 -16.71 -14.81
CA VAL A 108 -4.74 -16.90 -15.12
C VAL A 108 -4.22 -18.04 -14.26
N LEU A 109 -3.80 -19.13 -14.91
CA LEU A 109 -3.37 -20.34 -14.20
C LEU A 109 -1.92 -20.28 -13.74
N GLY A 110 -1.08 -19.53 -14.46
CA GLY A 110 0.37 -19.44 -14.28
C GLY A 110 1.13 -19.95 -15.50
N SER A 111 2.45 -20.04 -15.41
CA SER A 111 3.27 -20.63 -16.47
C SER A 111 3.10 -22.15 -16.60
N ALA A 112 3.32 -22.69 -17.80
CA ALA A 112 3.26 -24.12 -18.07
C ALA A 112 4.22 -24.93 -17.18
N GLY A 113 5.41 -24.39 -16.89
CA GLY A 113 6.39 -25.01 -16.00
C GLY A 113 5.88 -25.15 -14.57
N LYS A 114 5.19 -24.13 -14.04
CA LYS A 114 4.55 -24.24 -12.72
C LYS A 114 3.42 -25.26 -12.70
N LEU A 115 2.62 -25.30 -13.75
CA LEU A 115 1.53 -26.28 -13.88
C LEU A 115 2.07 -27.72 -13.96
N GLN A 116 3.16 -27.94 -14.70
CA GLN A 116 3.84 -29.22 -14.75
C GLN A 116 4.45 -29.62 -13.39
N ALA A 117 5.02 -28.65 -12.66
CA ALA A 117 5.60 -28.92 -11.34
C ALA A 117 4.55 -29.37 -10.31
N VAL A 118 3.32 -28.82 -10.38
CA VAL A 118 2.24 -29.19 -9.46
C VAL A 118 1.49 -30.46 -9.86
N SER A 119 1.58 -30.91 -11.13
CA SER A 119 0.95 -32.15 -11.61
C SER A 119 1.62 -33.42 -11.07
N GLY A 120 2.68 -33.32 -10.24
CA GLY A 120 3.37 -34.50 -9.71
C GLY A 120 3.99 -35.43 -10.77
N GLY A 121 4.12 -34.97 -12.03
CA GLY A 121 4.72 -35.71 -13.15
C GLY A 121 3.78 -36.54 -14.02
N ASP A 122 2.48 -36.63 -13.73
CA ASP A 122 1.51 -37.33 -14.60
C ASP A 122 0.94 -36.44 -15.74
N GLY A 123 1.16 -35.13 -15.64
CA GLY A 123 0.67 -34.13 -16.60
C GLY A 123 -0.79 -33.72 -16.36
N ASP A 124 -1.47 -34.29 -15.37
CA ASP A 124 -2.83 -33.94 -14.97
C ASP A 124 -2.80 -32.88 -13.86
N VAL A 125 -3.47 -31.75 -14.07
CA VAL A 125 -3.58 -30.68 -13.07
C VAL A 125 -5.02 -30.57 -12.61
N THR A 126 -5.23 -30.69 -11.31
CA THR A 126 -6.56 -30.68 -10.67
C THR A 126 -6.75 -29.48 -9.76
N LEU A 127 -8.01 -29.18 -9.40
CA LEU A 127 -8.35 -28.12 -8.43
C LEU A 127 -7.67 -28.27 -7.07
N ALA A 128 -7.39 -29.50 -6.63
CA ALA A 128 -6.72 -29.75 -5.36
C ALA A 128 -5.25 -29.30 -5.38
N GLU A 129 -4.61 -29.35 -6.55
CA GLU A 129 -3.23 -28.92 -6.77
C GLU A 129 -3.17 -27.43 -7.13
N ARG A 130 -4.14 -26.95 -7.92
CA ARG A 130 -4.15 -25.58 -8.45
C ARG A 130 -5.56 -24.98 -8.40
N ALA A 131 -5.84 -24.22 -7.34
CA ALA A 131 -7.14 -23.57 -7.16
C ALA A 131 -7.49 -22.57 -8.27
N SER A 132 -6.52 -22.00 -8.98
CA SER A 132 -6.78 -21.09 -10.12
C SER A 132 -7.44 -21.78 -11.31
N LEU A 133 -7.50 -23.13 -11.33
CA LEU A 133 -8.35 -23.87 -12.28
C LEU A 133 -9.84 -23.61 -12.08
N ARG A 134 -10.26 -23.00 -10.97
CA ARG A 134 -11.61 -22.47 -10.81
C ARG A 134 -11.73 -21.13 -11.53
N VAL A 135 -12.56 -21.11 -12.57
CA VAL A 135 -12.89 -19.90 -13.33
C VAL A 135 -14.16 -19.29 -12.73
N SER A 136 -14.01 -18.10 -12.15
CA SER A 136 -15.04 -17.45 -11.32
C SER A 136 -15.01 -15.91 -11.43
N PRO A 137 -16.01 -15.20 -10.88
CA PRO A 137 -15.99 -13.75 -10.75
C PRO A 137 -14.72 -13.20 -10.09
N PHE A 138 -14.21 -13.89 -9.06
CA PHE A 138 -12.95 -13.52 -8.40
C PHE A 138 -11.75 -13.62 -9.34
N SER A 139 -11.56 -14.77 -9.99
CA SER A 139 -10.42 -14.97 -10.91
C SER A 139 -10.44 -13.98 -12.08
N THR A 140 -11.65 -13.61 -12.52
CA THR A 140 -11.88 -12.65 -13.61
C THR A 140 -11.57 -11.24 -13.17
N ALA A 141 -12.01 -10.83 -11.97
CA ALA A 141 -11.67 -9.54 -11.39
C ALA A 141 -10.16 -9.39 -11.22
N LEU A 142 -9.48 -10.43 -10.74
CA LEU A 142 -8.03 -10.47 -10.59
C LEU A 142 -7.34 -10.32 -11.96
N ALA A 143 -7.71 -11.13 -12.95
CA ALA A 143 -7.12 -11.08 -14.29
C ALA A 143 -7.35 -9.73 -14.97
N TRP A 144 -8.54 -9.15 -14.83
CA TRP A 144 -8.88 -7.85 -15.41
C TRP A 144 -8.09 -6.71 -14.77
N LEU A 145 -7.97 -6.67 -13.44
CA LEU A 145 -7.17 -5.66 -12.73
C LEU A 145 -5.68 -5.74 -13.07
N VAL A 146 -5.14 -6.96 -13.20
CA VAL A 146 -3.76 -7.16 -13.68
C VAL A 146 -3.60 -6.62 -15.10
N ARG A 147 -4.51 -6.96 -16.03
CA ARG A 147 -4.45 -6.46 -17.41
C ARG A 147 -4.55 -4.93 -17.48
N ILE A 148 -5.39 -4.31 -16.65
CA ILE A 148 -5.44 -2.83 -16.55
C ILE A 148 -4.06 -2.29 -16.17
N GLY A 149 -3.42 -2.90 -15.18
CA GLY A 149 -2.08 -2.51 -14.75
C GLY A 149 -0.99 -2.67 -15.82
N LEU A 150 -1.22 -3.59 -16.73
CA LEU A 150 -0.37 -3.88 -17.86
C LEU A 150 -0.87 -3.21 -19.15
N GLU A 151 -1.68 -2.14 -19.07
CA GLU A 151 -2.15 -1.38 -20.25
C GLU A 151 -2.94 -2.24 -21.27
N GLY A 152 -3.65 -3.26 -20.78
CA GLY A 152 -4.56 -4.12 -21.54
C GLY A 152 -3.97 -5.45 -22.02
N ARG A 153 -2.64 -5.63 -21.95
CA ARG A 153 -1.99 -6.91 -22.27
C ARG A 153 -2.00 -7.87 -21.09
N ASP A 154 -1.77 -9.14 -21.38
CA ASP A 154 -1.54 -10.17 -20.37
C ASP A 154 -0.14 -10.05 -19.75
N ALA A 155 0.01 -10.64 -18.57
CA ALA A 155 1.32 -10.84 -17.96
C ALA A 155 2.15 -11.80 -18.80
N ALA A 156 3.43 -11.47 -19.00
CA ALA A 156 4.38 -12.29 -19.75
C ALA A 156 5.02 -13.39 -18.89
N SER A 157 4.95 -13.28 -17.56
CA SER A 157 5.52 -14.23 -16.61
C SER A 157 4.71 -14.30 -15.32
N ASP A 158 4.95 -15.34 -14.52
CA ASP A 158 4.39 -15.45 -13.17
C ASP A 158 4.83 -14.30 -12.27
N SER A 159 6.10 -13.88 -12.35
CA SER A 159 6.65 -12.79 -11.54
C SER A 159 6.01 -11.43 -11.87
N GLU A 160 5.70 -11.17 -13.14
CA GLU A 160 4.97 -9.97 -13.56
C GLU A 160 3.52 -10.02 -13.06
N PHE A 161 2.85 -11.17 -13.21
CA PHE A 161 1.50 -11.38 -12.70
C PHE A 161 1.42 -11.17 -11.18
N GLU A 162 2.39 -11.70 -10.43
CA GLU A 162 2.49 -11.57 -8.98
C GLU A 162 2.75 -10.13 -8.54
N THR A 163 3.67 -9.44 -9.22
CA THR A 163 3.98 -8.02 -8.97
C THR A 163 2.74 -7.14 -9.16
N MET A 164 1.96 -7.39 -10.22
CA MET A 164 0.71 -6.69 -10.47
C MET A 164 -0.35 -7.04 -9.42
N THR A 165 -0.51 -8.32 -9.09
CA THR A 165 -1.47 -8.79 -8.08
C THR A 165 -1.27 -8.12 -6.73
N ARG A 166 -0.01 -7.99 -6.28
CA ARG A 166 0.36 -7.31 -5.03
C ARG A 166 -0.01 -5.82 -5.01
N SER A 167 -0.19 -5.22 -6.19
CA SER A 167 -0.47 -3.79 -6.33
C SER A 167 -1.96 -3.47 -6.35
N ILE A 168 -2.83 -4.48 -6.38
CA ILE A 168 -4.28 -4.34 -6.49
C ILE A 168 -4.90 -3.82 -5.20
N VAL A 169 -5.70 -2.75 -5.30
CA VAL A 169 -6.52 -2.29 -4.19
C VAL A 169 -7.63 -3.28 -3.86
N GLY A 170 -7.62 -3.80 -2.63
CA GLY A 170 -8.54 -4.83 -2.17
C GLY A 170 -10.02 -4.50 -2.37
N ASN A 171 -10.41 -3.25 -2.15
CA ASN A 171 -11.79 -2.80 -2.37
C ASN A 171 -12.21 -2.94 -3.83
N ASP A 172 -11.34 -2.60 -4.77
CA ASP A 172 -11.63 -2.69 -6.20
C ASP A 172 -11.77 -4.16 -6.61
N LEU A 173 -10.88 -5.03 -6.11
CA LEU A 173 -10.97 -6.48 -6.35
C LEU A 173 -12.31 -7.04 -5.86
N VAL A 174 -12.72 -6.68 -4.64
CA VAL A 174 -13.97 -7.13 -4.04
C VAL A 174 -15.18 -6.59 -4.80
N MET A 175 -15.18 -5.30 -5.16
CA MET A 175 -16.28 -4.67 -5.90
C MET A 175 -16.44 -5.25 -7.30
N VAL A 176 -15.33 -5.46 -8.03
CA VAL A 176 -15.36 -6.02 -9.39
C VAL A 176 -15.83 -7.47 -9.35
N ALA A 177 -15.32 -8.27 -8.41
CA ALA A 177 -15.74 -9.66 -8.27
C ALA A 177 -17.23 -9.77 -7.90
N TYR A 178 -17.70 -8.95 -6.95
CA TYR A 178 -19.12 -8.88 -6.60
C TYR A 178 -20.00 -8.41 -7.76
N LEU A 179 -19.53 -7.44 -8.56
CA LEU A 179 -20.26 -6.95 -9.73
C LEU A 179 -20.48 -8.05 -10.76
N LEU A 180 -19.41 -8.76 -11.11
CA LEU A 180 -19.45 -9.84 -12.09
C LEU A 180 -20.43 -10.94 -11.65
N ASP A 181 -20.40 -11.31 -10.37
CA ASP A 181 -21.32 -12.28 -9.78
C ASP A 181 -22.77 -11.79 -9.76
N ALA A 182 -23.00 -10.55 -9.33
CA ALA A 182 -24.33 -9.96 -9.19
C ALA A 182 -25.07 -9.89 -10.54
N PHE A 183 -24.36 -9.57 -11.63
CA PHE A 183 -24.96 -9.59 -12.97
C PHE A 183 -25.13 -11.00 -13.53
N ALA A 184 -24.12 -11.87 -13.37
CA ALA A 184 -24.20 -13.24 -13.87
C ALA A 184 -25.31 -14.05 -13.19
N SER A 185 -25.49 -13.86 -11.88
CA SER A 185 -26.58 -14.46 -11.09
C SER A 185 -27.95 -13.84 -11.38
N GLY A 186 -27.99 -12.62 -11.91
CA GLY A 186 -29.21 -11.84 -12.11
C GLY A 186 -29.73 -11.16 -10.84
N ALA A 187 -28.94 -11.12 -9.75
CA ALA A 187 -29.27 -10.41 -8.52
C ALA A 187 -29.38 -8.90 -8.75
N VAL A 188 -28.60 -8.35 -9.69
CA VAL A 188 -28.68 -6.96 -10.15
C VAL A 188 -28.95 -6.94 -11.65
N ALA A 189 -29.83 -6.05 -12.11
CA ALA A 189 -30.12 -5.90 -13.53
C ALA A 189 -28.99 -5.13 -14.22
N LEU A 190 -28.51 -5.68 -15.34
CA LEU A 190 -27.47 -5.04 -16.15
C LEU A 190 -27.99 -3.73 -16.77
N PRO A 191 -27.20 -2.64 -16.78
CA PRO A 191 -27.58 -1.41 -17.45
C PRO A 191 -27.86 -1.63 -18.95
N GLN A 192 -28.79 -0.84 -19.51
CA GLN A 192 -29.12 -0.94 -20.94
C GLN A 192 -27.89 -0.71 -21.82
N GLY A 193 -27.72 -1.52 -22.86
CA GLY A 193 -26.63 -1.41 -23.84
C GLY A 193 -25.45 -2.34 -23.58
N TYR A 194 -25.42 -3.05 -22.45
CA TYR A 194 -24.40 -4.05 -22.13
C TYR A 194 -25.00 -5.47 -22.20
N GLN A 195 -24.20 -6.45 -22.60
CA GLN A 195 -24.62 -7.86 -22.68
C GLN A 195 -24.25 -8.67 -21.44
N ASP A 196 -23.15 -8.30 -20.78
CA ASP A 196 -22.67 -8.93 -19.55
C ASP A 196 -21.92 -7.92 -18.66
N GLY A 197 -21.59 -8.34 -17.44
CA GLY A 197 -20.82 -7.52 -16.50
C GLY A 197 -19.43 -7.15 -17.01
N GLN A 198 -18.80 -8.00 -17.85
CA GLN A 198 -17.48 -7.73 -18.41
C GLN A 198 -17.51 -6.55 -19.39
N GLN A 199 -18.55 -6.41 -20.22
CA GLN A 199 -18.72 -5.27 -21.12
C GLN A 199 -18.90 -3.96 -20.35
N LEU A 200 -19.60 -4.00 -19.20
CA LEU A 200 -19.74 -2.83 -18.33
C LEU A 200 -18.39 -2.44 -17.72
N LEU A 201 -17.61 -3.42 -17.24
CA LEU A 201 -16.26 -3.19 -16.73
C LEU A 201 -15.36 -2.57 -17.80
N GLU A 202 -15.46 -3.02 -19.05
CA GLU A 202 -14.73 -2.48 -20.20
C GLU A 202 -15.19 -1.06 -20.63
N ALA A 203 -16.24 -0.52 -20.00
CA ALA A 203 -16.75 0.84 -20.22
C ALA A 203 -16.57 1.74 -18.96
N PRO A 204 -15.42 2.43 -18.82
CA PRO A 204 -15.04 3.11 -17.57
C PRO A 204 -16.03 4.15 -17.06
N ALA A 205 -16.65 4.92 -17.96
CA ALA A 205 -17.61 5.94 -17.58
C ALA A 205 -18.90 5.33 -17.00
N ALA A 206 -19.41 4.26 -17.62
CA ALA A 206 -20.64 3.60 -17.20
C ALA A 206 -20.46 2.80 -15.90
N TYR A 207 -19.32 2.11 -15.75
CA TYR A 207 -19.00 1.46 -14.48
C TYR A 207 -18.85 2.47 -13.34
N ALA A 208 -18.18 3.61 -13.57
CA ALA A 208 -18.10 4.65 -12.55
C ALA A 208 -19.47 5.15 -12.11
N GLU A 209 -20.37 5.42 -13.06
CA GLU A 209 -21.75 5.83 -12.75
C GLU A 209 -22.49 4.75 -11.93
N PHE A 210 -22.31 3.48 -12.27
CA PHE A 210 -22.89 2.36 -11.54
C PHE A 210 -22.40 2.27 -10.09
N LEU A 211 -21.10 2.48 -9.84
CA LEU A 211 -20.55 2.43 -8.48
C LEU A 211 -21.13 3.48 -7.52
N TRP A 212 -21.67 4.59 -8.05
CA TRP A 212 -22.31 5.63 -7.23
C TRP A 212 -23.77 5.31 -6.86
N THR A 213 -24.31 4.16 -7.30
CA THR A 213 -25.60 3.68 -6.80
C THR A 213 -25.49 3.28 -5.33
N GLN A 214 -26.44 3.73 -4.50
CA GLN A 214 -26.41 3.48 -3.06
C GLN A 214 -26.47 1.97 -2.77
N ASP A 215 -25.79 1.51 -1.72
CA ASP A 215 -25.75 0.14 -1.17
C ASP A 215 -24.82 -0.91 -1.85
N PHE A 216 -24.23 -0.65 -3.01
CA PHE A 216 -23.35 -1.63 -3.68
C PHE A 216 -22.05 -1.93 -2.89
N TYR A 217 -21.36 -0.88 -2.44
CA TYR A 217 -20.08 -1.03 -1.73
C TYR A 217 -20.22 -1.82 -0.40
N PRO A 218 -21.16 -1.50 0.51
CA PRO A 218 -21.38 -2.30 1.72
C PRO A 218 -21.70 -3.77 1.43
N ALA A 219 -22.52 -4.06 0.42
CA ALA A 219 -22.89 -5.42 0.05
C ALA A 219 -21.68 -6.25 -0.44
N SER A 220 -20.71 -5.60 -1.08
CA SER A 220 -19.52 -6.27 -1.61
C SER A 220 -18.54 -6.76 -0.53
N GLN A 221 -18.44 -6.10 0.63
CA GLN A 221 -17.29 -6.29 1.55
C GLN A 221 -17.09 -7.74 2.04
N ALA A 222 -18.18 -8.48 2.27
CA ALA A 222 -18.12 -9.86 2.75
C ALA A 222 -18.02 -10.90 1.61
N TYR A 223 -18.11 -10.47 0.34
CA TYR A 223 -18.25 -11.34 -0.82
C TYR A 223 -17.15 -12.41 -0.90
N LEU A 224 -15.88 -12.02 -0.79
CA LEU A 224 -14.77 -12.97 -0.90
C LEU A 224 -14.72 -14.00 0.24
N PHE A 225 -15.44 -13.79 1.35
CA PHE A 225 -15.61 -14.77 2.42
C PHE A 225 -16.81 -15.72 2.22
N SER A 226 -17.75 -15.38 1.33
CA SER A 226 -18.87 -16.26 0.98
C SER A 226 -18.58 -17.18 -0.23
N GLN A 227 -17.52 -16.91 -0.99
CA GLN A 227 -17.18 -17.70 -2.18
C GLN A 227 -16.29 -18.92 -1.88
N ALA A 228 -16.23 -19.87 -2.82
CA ALA A 228 -15.33 -21.02 -2.74
C ALA A 228 -13.91 -20.69 -3.25
N ASP A 229 -13.70 -19.52 -3.86
CA ASP A 229 -12.45 -19.11 -4.51
C ASP A 229 -11.31 -18.83 -3.52
N TYR A 230 -10.63 -19.88 -3.07
CA TYR A 230 -9.45 -19.79 -2.21
C TYR A 230 -8.56 -21.04 -2.32
N VAL A 231 -7.31 -20.87 -1.89
CA VAL A 231 -6.31 -21.93 -1.75
C VAL A 231 -6.30 -22.41 -0.30
N PRO A 232 -6.92 -23.56 0.03
CA PRO A 232 -7.02 -24.03 1.41
C PRO A 232 -5.65 -24.25 2.04
N LEU A 233 -5.54 -23.97 3.34
CA LEU A 233 -4.43 -24.47 4.14
C LEU A 233 -4.70 -25.92 4.55
N THR A 234 -3.69 -26.77 4.41
CA THR A 234 -3.73 -28.15 4.87
C THR A 234 -3.07 -28.33 6.23
N SER A 235 -2.19 -27.39 6.62
CA SER A 235 -1.56 -27.39 7.94
C SER A 235 -1.05 -26.00 8.34
N LEU A 236 -0.93 -25.77 9.67
CA LEU A 236 -0.31 -24.55 10.20
C LEU A 236 1.19 -24.46 9.86
N ALA A 237 1.84 -25.55 9.44
CA ALA A 237 3.23 -25.54 9.01
C ALA A 237 3.44 -24.77 7.69
N GLN A 238 2.36 -24.52 6.92
CA GLN A 238 2.41 -23.70 5.72
C GLN A 238 2.49 -22.19 6.01
N LEU A 239 2.39 -21.78 7.28
CA LEU A 239 2.53 -20.38 7.69
C LEU A 239 3.97 -20.12 8.14
N PRO A 240 4.64 -19.10 7.59
CA PRO A 240 5.91 -18.62 8.13
C PRO A 240 5.83 -18.25 9.61
N ASP A 241 6.96 -18.28 10.30
CA ASP A 241 7.05 -17.83 11.70
C ASP A 241 6.81 -16.32 11.81
N VAL A 242 7.25 -15.55 10.82
CA VAL A 242 6.98 -14.12 10.68
C VAL A 242 6.31 -13.86 9.34
N THR A 243 4.99 -13.71 9.34
CA THR A 243 4.23 -13.37 8.13
C THR A 243 3.89 -11.88 8.12
N ALA A 244 4.43 -11.14 7.16
CA ALA A 244 4.03 -9.77 6.90
C ALA A 244 2.83 -9.75 5.95
N MET A 245 1.81 -8.95 6.26
CA MET A 245 0.60 -8.77 5.47
C MET A 245 0.45 -7.28 5.13
N LEU A 246 0.82 -6.92 3.91
CA LEU A 246 0.84 -5.54 3.43
C LEU A 246 -0.42 -5.24 2.64
N ALA A 247 -0.95 -4.04 2.83
CA ALA A 247 -1.90 -3.48 1.89
C ALA A 247 -1.22 -3.26 0.51
N PRO A 248 -1.98 -2.86 -0.52
CA PRO A 248 -1.50 -2.82 -1.90
C PRO A 248 -0.23 -2.00 -2.05
N LEU A 249 0.78 -2.58 -2.68
CA LEU A 249 2.05 -1.91 -2.92
C LEU A 249 2.01 -1.13 -4.24
N PRO A 250 2.83 -0.08 -4.37
CA PRO A 250 3.14 0.49 -5.68
C PRO A 250 3.80 -0.55 -6.60
N ILE A 251 3.52 -0.49 -7.91
CA ILE A 251 4.01 -1.46 -8.89
C ILE A 251 5.55 -1.42 -9.03
N ASN A 252 6.11 -0.22 -9.15
CA ASN A 252 7.51 0.00 -9.53
C ASN A 252 8.37 0.53 -8.38
N GLU A 253 7.86 0.51 -7.14
CA GLU A 253 8.44 1.31 -6.05
C GLU A 253 8.56 0.51 -4.76
N PRO A 254 9.65 0.69 -3.99
CA PRO A 254 9.76 0.09 -2.68
C PRO A 254 8.66 0.64 -1.76
N ALA A 255 8.22 -0.15 -0.78
CA ALA A 255 7.24 0.28 0.21
C ALA A 255 7.82 1.37 1.15
N VAL A 256 7.88 2.62 0.69
CA VAL A 256 8.45 3.74 1.45
C VAL A 256 7.55 4.11 2.64
N SER A 257 6.23 4.07 2.45
CA SER A 257 5.24 4.25 3.49
C SER A 257 3.93 3.55 3.11
N LEU A 258 3.41 2.71 4.01
CA LEU A 258 2.11 2.06 3.88
C LEU A 258 1.21 2.53 5.02
N GLY A 259 -0.10 2.59 4.73
CA GLY A 259 -1.11 3.03 5.69
C GLY A 259 -1.95 1.90 6.29
N ASP A 260 -1.69 0.65 5.87
CA ASP A 260 -2.33 -0.54 6.41
C ASP A 260 -1.33 -1.71 6.35
N LEU A 261 -1.04 -2.32 7.50
CA LEU A 261 -0.13 -3.44 7.65
C LEU A 261 -0.55 -4.30 8.85
N GLN A 262 -0.36 -5.61 8.70
CA GLN A 262 -0.41 -6.56 9.80
C GLN A 262 0.85 -7.43 9.84
N LEU A 263 1.24 -7.85 11.04
CA LEU A 263 2.34 -8.77 11.27
C LEU A 263 1.84 -9.94 12.12
N LEU A 264 1.77 -11.12 11.53
CA LEU A 264 1.42 -12.36 12.21
C LEU A 264 2.72 -13.05 12.63
N TYR A 265 2.91 -13.20 13.94
CA TYR A 265 4.14 -13.71 14.52
C TYR A 265 3.89 -14.94 15.40
N ARG A 266 4.45 -16.09 15.00
CA ARG A 266 4.37 -17.36 15.73
C ARG A 266 5.25 -17.30 16.97
N GLN A 267 4.69 -17.69 18.11
CA GLN A 267 5.39 -17.79 19.39
C GLN A 267 5.98 -19.18 19.60
N ASN A 268 6.98 -19.29 20.46
CA ASN A 268 7.63 -20.57 20.81
C ASN A 268 6.68 -21.60 21.42
N ASP A 269 5.58 -21.16 22.03
CA ASP A 269 4.54 -22.04 22.59
C ASP A 269 3.44 -22.41 21.58
N GLY A 270 3.63 -22.10 20.30
CA GLY A 270 2.71 -22.40 19.21
C GLY A 270 1.52 -21.43 19.09
N SER A 271 1.36 -20.49 20.02
CA SER A 271 0.39 -19.41 19.87
C SER A 271 0.86 -18.37 18.84
N PHE A 272 -0.05 -17.51 18.40
CA PHE A 272 0.24 -16.45 17.43
C PHE A 272 -0.02 -15.09 18.05
N THR A 273 0.68 -14.09 17.54
CA THR A 273 0.39 -12.68 17.83
C THR A 273 0.13 -11.96 16.52
N LEU A 274 -0.91 -11.14 16.48
CA LEU A 274 -1.25 -10.34 15.31
C LEU A 274 -1.14 -8.87 15.69
N PHE A 275 -0.07 -8.24 15.23
CA PHE A 275 0.13 -6.80 15.38
C PHE A 275 -0.45 -6.06 14.18
N GLU A 276 -0.98 -4.87 14.43
CA GLU A 276 -1.57 -4.00 13.42
C GLU A 276 -0.91 -2.62 13.44
N GLU A 277 -1.13 -1.82 12.40
CA GLU A 277 -0.62 -0.46 12.36
C GLU A 277 -1.27 0.46 13.40
N GLU A 278 -2.56 0.24 13.69
CA GLU A 278 -3.23 0.90 14.79
C GLU A 278 -2.74 0.37 16.14
N VAL A 279 -2.49 1.28 17.07
CA VAL A 279 -1.89 0.94 18.37
C VAL A 279 -2.83 0.09 19.21
N LEU A 280 -2.33 -1.08 19.61
CA LEU A 280 -2.99 -1.98 20.55
C LEU A 280 -2.42 -1.75 21.95
N VAL A 281 -3.29 -1.54 22.93
CA VAL A 281 -2.92 -1.28 24.33
C VAL A 281 -2.52 -2.58 25.03
N THR A 282 -3.18 -3.67 24.71
CA THR A 282 -2.93 -5.02 25.25
C THR A 282 -2.17 -5.89 24.24
N TYR A 283 -1.43 -6.88 24.74
CA TYR A 283 -0.66 -7.80 23.90
C TYR A 283 -1.61 -8.76 23.15
N PRO A 284 -1.66 -8.72 21.81
CA PRO A 284 -2.71 -9.40 21.05
C PRO A 284 -2.34 -10.85 20.76
N ARG A 285 -2.67 -11.75 21.68
CA ARG A 285 -2.34 -13.19 21.59
C ARG A 285 -3.52 -14.04 21.15
N TYR A 286 -3.27 -15.03 20.29
CA TYR A 286 -4.28 -15.89 19.67
C TYR A 286 -3.85 -17.36 19.64
N THR A 287 -4.81 -18.28 19.74
CA THR A 287 -4.65 -19.65 19.24
C THR A 287 -5.04 -19.68 17.77
N ALA A 288 -4.35 -20.53 17.00
CA ALA A 288 -4.63 -20.74 15.58
C ALA A 288 -5.28 -22.11 15.36
N ALA A 289 -6.29 -22.16 14.50
CA ALA A 289 -6.88 -23.40 14.01
C ALA A 289 -7.20 -23.28 12.53
N ILE A 290 -7.14 -24.41 11.81
CA ILE A 290 -7.61 -24.50 10.43
C ILE A 290 -8.96 -25.20 10.44
N ASN A 291 -9.99 -24.61 9.83
CA ASN A 291 -11.31 -25.22 9.76
C ASN A 291 -11.39 -26.27 8.62
N GLY A 292 -12.53 -26.95 8.48
CA GLY A 292 -12.71 -27.98 7.43
C GLY A 292 -12.62 -27.43 6.00
N GLN A 293 -12.66 -26.11 5.83
CA GLN A 293 -12.49 -25.39 4.59
C GLN A 293 -11.06 -24.90 4.36
N GLY A 294 -10.10 -25.18 5.25
CA GLY A 294 -8.73 -24.71 5.10
C GLY A 294 -8.53 -23.23 5.41
N GLU A 295 -9.49 -22.56 6.08
CA GLU A 295 -9.33 -21.19 6.56
C GLU A 295 -8.64 -21.16 7.92
N LEU A 296 -7.77 -20.16 8.12
CA LEU A 296 -7.12 -19.93 9.40
C LEU A 296 -8.03 -19.08 10.30
N SER A 297 -8.38 -19.60 11.47
CA SER A 297 -9.07 -18.89 12.55
C SER A 297 -8.08 -18.56 13.66
N LEU A 298 -8.05 -17.29 14.05
CA LEU A 298 -7.28 -16.77 15.19
C LEU A 298 -8.25 -16.39 16.31
N THR A 299 -8.20 -17.12 17.42
CA THR A 299 -9.09 -16.90 18.58
C THR A 299 -8.30 -16.30 19.74
N PRO A 300 -8.75 -15.18 20.35
CA PRO A 300 -8.02 -14.53 21.43
C PRO A 300 -7.72 -15.47 22.61
N VAL A 301 -6.53 -15.32 23.22
CA VAL A 301 -6.10 -16.06 24.41
C VAL A 301 -5.78 -15.08 25.53
N GLY A 302 -6.48 -15.21 26.66
CA GLY A 302 -6.35 -14.26 27.77
C GLY A 302 -7.03 -12.93 27.44
N GLU A 303 -6.39 -11.81 27.78
CA GLU A 303 -6.88 -10.48 27.40
C GLU A 303 -6.75 -10.29 25.89
N ALA A 304 -7.86 -9.98 25.22
CA ALA A 304 -7.86 -9.71 23.79
C ALA A 304 -7.14 -8.39 23.47
N GLY A 305 -6.70 -8.24 22.21
CA GLY A 305 -6.16 -6.97 21.71
C GLY A 305 -7.22 -5.85 21.84
N THR A 306 -6.85 -4.74 22.46
CA THR A 306 -7.74 -3.60 22.71
C THR A 306 -7.15 -2.30 22.18
N ARG A 307 -8.00 -1.37 21.73
CA ARG A 307 -7.62 0.00 21.37
C ARG A 307 -8.77 0.97 21.55
N ASN A 308 -8.47 2.27 21.60
CA ASN A 308 -9.48 3.32 21.61
C ASN A 308 -9.69 3.84 20.18
N VAL A 309 -10.95 3.95 19.75
CA VAL A 309 -11.31 4.53 18.45
C VAL A 309 -12.37 5.61 18.64
N LEU A 310 -12.46 6.57 17.71
CA LEU A 310 -13.53 7.55 17.68
C LEU A 310 -14.71 7.02 16.88
N ARG A 311 -15.93 7.17 17.41
CA ARG A 311 -17.17 6.91 16.68
C ARG A 311 -18.21 8.00 16.88
N TYR A 312 -18.95 8.29 15.81
CA TYR A 312 -20.24 8.96 15.94
C TYR A 312 -21.25 7.95 16.48
N LEU A 313 -21.81 8.25 17.64
CA LEU A 313 -22.79 7.39 18.31
C LEU A 313 -24.20 7.92 18.05
N PRO A 314 -25.25 7.08 18.14
CA PRO A 314 -26.63 7.51 17.91
C PRO A 314 -27.06 8.72 18.75
N PHE A 315 -26.49 8.88 19.95
CA PHE A 315 -26.73 10.00 20.87
C PHE A 315 -25.67 11.13 20.78
N SER A 316 -24.69 11.01 19.90
CA SER A 316 -23.62 12.00 19.68
C SER A 316 -23.30 12.13 18.19
N LEU A 317 -24.29 12.59 17.41
CA LEU A 317 -24.21 12.65 15.95
C LEU A 317 -23.27 13.73 15.40
N PHE A 318 -22.96 14.75 16.19
CA PHE A 318 -22.13 15.89 15.75
C PHE A 318 -20.74 15.91 16.39
N GLN A 319 -20.50 15.04 17.36
CA GLN A 319 -19.21 14.94 18.04
C GLN A 319 -18.86 13.46 18.20
N PRO A 320 -17.75 12.98 17.62
CA PRO A 320 -17.34 11.61 17.85
C PRO A 320 -16.90 11.43 19.30
N LEU A 321 -17.26 10.30 19.89
CA LEU A 321 -16.88 9.91 21.24
C LEU A 321 -15.87 8.76 21.21
N PRO A 322 -14.95 8.69 22.18
CA PRO A 322 -14.03 7.57 22.30
C PRO A 322 -14.81 6.32 22.71
N VAL A 323 -14.60 5.24 21.98
CA VAL A 323 -15.13 3.90 22.28
C VAL A 323 -13.98 2.93 22.46
N GLN A 324 -14.15 1.99 23.38
CA GLN A 324 -13.20 0.90 23.59
C GLN A 324 -13.51 -0.19 22.55
N ARG A 325 -12.52 -0.51 21.72
CA ARG A 325 -12.60 -1.57 20.72
C ARG A 325 -11.81 -2.78 21.20
N VAL A 326 -12.46 -3.94 21.24
CA VAL A 326 -11.88 -5.22 21.70
C VAL A 326 -11.94 -6.26 20.58
N SER A 327 -10.81 -6.91 20.28
CA SER A 327 -10.76 -7.98 19.28
C SER A 327 -11.54 -9.21 19.76
N ARG A 328 -12.37 -9.76 18.89
CA ARG A 328 -13.06 -11.06 19.09
C ARG A 328 -12.42 -12.18 18.26
N GLY A 329 -11.36 -11.86 17.52
CA GLY A 329 -10.65 -12.81 16.68
C GLY A 329 -10.67 -12.45 15.20
N HIS A 330 -9.93 -13.25 14.43
CA HIS A 330 -9.70 -13.01 13.01
C HIS A 330 -9.89 -14.29 12.22
N ARG A 331 -10.34 -14.18 10.97
CA ARG A 331 -10.32 -15.25 9.99
C ARG A 331 -9.50 -14.82 8.78
N LEU A 332 -8.61 -15.68 8.34
CA LEU A 332 -7.69 -15.45 7.23
C LEU A 332 -7.90 -16.54 6.18
N ARG A 333 -8.08 -16.11 4.92
CA ARG A 333 -8.32 -16.97 3.77
C ARG A 333 -7.29 -16.65 2.69
N ARG A 334 -6.51 -17.63 2.26
CA ARG A 334 -5.52 -17.46 1.20
C ARG A 334 -6.21 -17.55 -0.16
N LEU A 335 -6.14 -16.50 -0.96
CA LEU A 335 -6.80 -16.41 -2.25
C LEU A 335 -5.89 -16.89 -3.41
N VAL A 336 -4.61 -16.52 -3.36
CA VAL A 336 -3.61 -16.83 -4.39
C VAL A 336 -2.28 -17.20 -3.75
N VAL A 337 -1.53 -18.14 -4.34
CA VAL A 337 -0.15 -18.48 -3.97
C VAL A 337 0.77 -18.13 -5.15
N GLY A 338 1.64 -17.15 -4.94
CA GLY A 338 2.79 -16.83 -5.79
C GLY A 338 4.07 -17.47 -5.25
N ASP A 339 5.22 -17.06 -5.81
CA ASP A 339 6.53 -17.59 -5.41
C ASP A 339 7.04 -16.90 -4.14
N ASP A 340 6.95 -15.57 -4.10
CA ASP A 340 7.43 -14.76 -2.98
C ASP A 340 6.26 -14.22 -2.12
N TYR A 341 5.12 -13.97 -2.76
CA TYR A 341 3.94 -13.34 -2.19
C TYR A 341 2.69 -14.17 -2.43
N SER A 342 1.75 -14.07 -1.50
CA SER A 342 0.43 -14.68 -1.57
C SER A 342 -0.62 -13.61 -1.32
N LEU A 343 -1.79 -13.73 -1.96
CA LEU A 343 -2.90 -12.83 -1.73
C LEU A 343 -3.82 -13.44 -0.68
N TRP A 344 -4.22 -12.67 0.33
CA TRP A 344 -5.08 -13.12 1.43
C TRP A 344 -6.25 -12.17 1.64
N ALA A 345 -7.37 -12.71 2.11
CA ALA A 345 -8.46 -11.94 2.69
C ALA A 345 -8.48 -12.14 4.21
N SER A 346 -8.73 -11.08 4.96
CA SER A 346 -8.97 -11.14 6.40
C SER A 346 -10.36 -10.64 6.76
N ARG A 347 -11.00 -11.29 7.72
CA ARG A 347 -12.18 -10.80 8.43
C ARG A 347 -11.82 -10.67 9.91
N SER A 348 -11.73 -9.44 10.41
CA SER A 348 -11.46 -9.16 11.83
C SER A 348 -12.77 -8.77 12.51
N LEU A 349 -13.08 -9.44 13.62
CA LEU A 349 -14.28 -9.19 14.40
C LEU A 349 -13.94 -8.35 15.62
N TRP A 350 -14.65 -7.25 15.81
CA TRP A 350 -14.43 -6.29 16.87
C TRP A 350 -15.71 -6.06 17.66
N PHE A 351 -15.57 -5.78 18.94
CA PHE A 351 -16.64 -5.34 19.80
C PHE A 351 -16.32 -3.94 20.31
N ASP A 352 -17.15 -2.98 19.95
CA ASP A 352 -17.03 -1.59 20.38
C ASP A 352 -17.97 -1.35 21.56
N SER A 353 -17.46 -0.76 22.64
CA SER A 353 -18.26 -0.36 23.81
C SER A 353 -18.00 1.08 24.23
N HIS A 354 -19.05 1.75 24.70
CA HIS A 354 -19.00 3.08 25.30
C HIS A 354 -20.04 3.18 26.41
N HIS A 355 -19.62 3.71 27.55
CA HIS A 355 -20.49 3.94 28.70
C HIS A 355 -20.42 5.39 29.15
N SER A 356 -21.56 6.08 29.15
CA SER A 356 -21.65 7.47 29.60
C SER A 356 -23.03 7.80 30.19
N PRO A 357 -23.14 8.89 30.97
CA PRO A 357 -24.45 9.38 31.42
C PRO A 357 -25.41 9.74 30.28
N ALA A 358 -24.90 10.05 29.09
CA ALA A 358 -25.71 10.39 27.91
C ALA A 358 -26.28 9.15 27.19
N GLY A 359 -25.70 7.97 27.45
CA GLY A 359 -26.11 6.71 26.85
C GLY A 359 -24.98 5.68 26.82
N ASP A 360 -25.39 4.41 26.77
CA ASP A 360 -24.52 3.26 26.52
C ASP A 360 -24.60 2.85 25.04
N PHE A 361 -23.49 2.34 24.52
CA PHE A 361 -23.42 1.80 23.17
C PHE A 361 -22.55 0.56 23.15
N GLU A 362 -23.07 -0.51 22.55
CA GLU A 362 -22.33 -1.75 22.30
C GLU A 362 -22.68 -2.24 20.89
N GLU A 363 -21.67 -2.52 20.07
CA GLU A 363 -21.86 -3.00 18.71
C GLU A 363 -20.74 -3.96 18.30
N GLU A 364 -21.12 -5.06 17.65
CA GLU A 364 -20.15 -5.91 16.95
C GLU A 364 -19.91 -5.36 15.54
N THR A 365 -18.64 -5.18 15.18
CA THR A 365 -18.24 -4.69 13.86
C THR A 365 -17.28 -5.68 13.21
N ALA A 366 -17.55 -6.04 11.95
CA ALA A 366 -16.62 -6.78 11.12
C ALA A 366 -15.85 -5.82 10.21
N THR A 367 -14.56 -6.08 10.05
CA THR A 367 -13.70 -5.38 9.09
C THR A 367 -13.10 -6.39 8.12
N TYR A 368 -13.09 -6.05 6.85
CA TYR A 368 -12.59 -6.87 5.77
C TYR A 368 -11.40 -6.18 5.11
N ALA A 369 -10.36 -6.94 4.79
CA ALA A 369 -9.18 -6.42 4.11
C ALA A 369 -8.56 -7.48 3.22
N ILE A 370 -7.85 -7.02 2.19
CA ILE A 370 -7.05 -7.86 1.28
C ILE A 370 -5.59 -7.50 1.46
N TRP A 371 -4.76 -8.53 1.59
CA TRP A 371 -3.36 -8.41 1.94
C TRP A 371 -2.49 -9.14 0.92
N SER A 372 -1.36 -8.53 0.56
CA SER A 372 -0.21 -9.25 0.05
C SER A 372 0.62 -9.75 1.22
N ALA A 373 0.69 -11.07 1.39
CA ALA A 373 1.42 -11.71 2.48
C ALA A 373 2.67 -12.43 2.01
N PHE A 374 3.74 -12.39 2.79
CA PHE A 374 5.00 -13.07 2.51
C PHE A 374 5.74 -13.46 3.79
N ASP A 375 6.67 -14.40 3.65
CA ASP A 375 7.62 -14.76 4.69
C ASP A 375 8.65 -13.62 4.86
N LEU A 376 8.49 -12.87 5.95
CA LEU A 376 9.34 -11.71 6.22
C LEU A 376 10.77 -12.13 6.55
N ASP A 377 10.92 -13.27 7.22
CA ASP A 377 12.22 -13.80 7.59
C ASP A 377 12.97 -14.26 6.33
N ALA A 378 12.33 -15.04 5.46
CA ALA A 378 12.92 -15.45 4.18
C ALA A 378 13.32 -14.25 3.31
N ALA A 379 12.46 -13.23 3.23
CA ALA A 379 12.74 -12.00 2.48
C ALA A 379 13.89 -11.16 3.08
N SER A 380 14.21 -11.35 4.37
CA SER A 380 15.25 -10.60 5.08
C SER A 380 16.65 -11.24 5.08
N LEU A 381 16.78 -12.54 4.79
CA LEU A 381 17.96 -13.38 5.08
C LEU A 381 19.32 -12.96 4.47
N GLN A 382 19.38 -12.08 3.46
CA GLN A 382 20.64 -11.73 2.78
C GLN A 382 21.41 -10.57 3.47
N HIS A 383 21.81 -10.77 4.73
CA HIS A 383 22.59 -9.82 5.55
C HIS A 383 22.10 -8.36 5.47
N PRO A 384 20.85 -8.08 5.86
CA PRO A 384 20.21 -6.80 5.56
C PRO A 384 20.85 -5.65 6.35
N TRP A 385 21.51 -5.95 7.46
CA TRP A 385 22.26 -5.01 8.27
C TRP A 385 23.76 -5.32 8.29
N GLY A 386 24.31 -5.98 7.27
CA GLY A 386 25.71 -6.42 7.23
C GLY A 386 26.74 -5.30 7.49
N GLN A 387 26.39 -4.04 7.22
CA GLN A 387 27.22 -2.88 7.55
C GLN A 387 27.38 -2.63 9.06
N LEU A 388 26.44 -3.09 9.90
CA LEU A 388 26.57 -3.08 11.36
C LEU A 388 27.57 -4.13 11.87
N LEU A 389 27.94 -5.09 11.01
CA LEU A 389 28.86 -6.20 11.31
C LEU A 389 30.28 -5.97 10.73
N GLY A 390 30.51 -4.84 10.05
CA GLY A 390 31.80 -4.49 9.43
C GLY A 390 32.81 -3.89 10.42
N ASP A 391 34.03 -3.61 9.92
CA ASP A 391 35.15 -3.07 10.69
C ASP A 391 34.76 -1.85 11.54
N GLY A 392 35.13 -1.88 12.83
CA GLY A 392 34.76 -0.91 13.87
C GLY A 392 35.24 0.55 13.68
N LEU A 393 35.65 0.92 12.46
CA LEU A 393 35.96 2.28 12.04
C LEU A 393 34.79 2.96 11.30
N GLN A 394 33.75 2.22 10.89
CA GLN A 394 32.56 2.79 10.28
C GLN A 394 31.41 2.86 11.30
N PHE A 395 30.90 4.08 11.54
CA PHE A 395 29.71 4.34 12.35
C PHE A 395 28.54 4.66 11.43
N PRO A 396 27.82 3.65 10.90
CA PRO A 396 26.74 3.91 9.99
C PRO A 396 25.63 4.69 10.71
N THR A 397 25.14 5.74 10.04
CA THR A 397 23.97 6.48 10.48
C THR A 397 22.79 6.04 9.64
N TYR A 398 21.79 5.46 10.28
CA TYR A 398 20.53 5.13 9.64
C TYR A 398 19.46 6.08 10.13
N SER A 399 18.72 6.69 9.20
CA SER A 399 17.44 7.28 9.56
C SER A 399 16.42 6.13 9.69
N LEU A 400 15.81 5.98 10.87
CA LEU A 400 14.83 4.92 11.17
C LEU A 400 13.59 5.50 11.87
N PRO A 401 12.41 4.85 11.76
CA PRO A 401 11.24 5.29 12.48
C PRO A 401 11.40 5.02 13.98
N SER A 402 10.96 5.98 14.80
CA SER A 402 10.95 5.85 16.27
C SER A 402 9.53 5.90 16.81
N ALA A 403 9.26 5.08 17.82
CA ALA A 403 8.05 5.20 18.63
C ALA A 403 8.25 6.21 19.76
N CYS A 404 7.19 6.64 20.42
CA CYS A 404 7.27 7.35 21.69
C CYS A 404 5.97 7.19 22.46
N THR A 405 6.03 7.48 23.74
CA THR A 405 4.97 7.26 24.74
C THR A 405 4.21 8.54 25.09
N SER A 406 4.48 9.61 24.33
CA SER A 406 3.77 10.89 24.35
C SER A 406 3.48 11.37 22.91
N THR A 407 2.70 10.61 22.15
CA THR A 407 2.17 11.15 20.89
C THR A 407 1.14 12.23 21.21
N GLN A 408 1.32 13.42 20.65
CA GLN A 408 0.29 14.46 20.67
C GLN A 408 -0.82 14.20 19.62
N ARG A 409 -0.86 13.01 19.01
CA ARG A 409 -1.95 12.62 18.12
C ARG A 409 -3.21 12.46 18.96
N ALA A 410 -4.05 13.48 18.93
CA ALA A 410 -5.42 13.55 19.42
C ALA A 410 -5.67 13.04 20.85
N ALA A 411 -6.39 13.81 21.67
CA ALA A 411 -6.61 13.54 23.10
C ALA A 411 -7.19 12.15 23.48
N TYR A 412 -7.59 11.32 22.52
CA TYR A 412 -8.19 9.99 22.70
C TYR A 412 -7.30 8.80 22.28
N GLN A 413 -6.17 9.01 21.60
CA GLN A 413 -5.24 7.91 21.29
C GLN A 413 -4.39 7.60 22.54
N PRO A 414 -3.97 6.33 22.75
CA PRO A 414 -2.99 6.03 23.78
C PRO A 414 -1.74 6.89 23.58
N GLY A 415 -1.09 7.32 24.67
CA GLY A 415 0.12 8.12 24.59
C GLY A 415 1.23 7.46 23.74
N PHE A 416 1.14 6.16 23.49
CA PHE A 416 2.07 5.42 22.63
C PHE A 416 1.71 5.45 21.15
N GLY A 417 2.68 5.72 20.26
CA GLY A 417 2.50 5.62 18.81
C GLY A 417 3.74 6.00 17.99
N LYS A 418 3.53 6.29 16.70
CA LYS A 418 4.56 6.74 15.76
C LYS A 418 4.98 8.17 16.09
N CYS A 419 6.29 8.43 16.17
CA CYS A 419 6.82 9.75 16.53
C CYS A 419 7.65 10.34 15.41
N ALA A 420 8.97 10.44 15.58
CA ALA A 420 9.86 11.01 14.57
C ALA A 420 10.62 9.92 13.81
N HIS A 421 10.92 10.17 12.54
CA HIS A 421 12.02 9.50 11.86
C HIS A 421 13.34 10.15 12.30
N ALA A 422 14.15 9.41 13.05
CA ALA A 422 15.34 9.93 13.73
C ALA A 422 16.62 9.33 13.14
N PRO A 423 17.74 10.06 13.14
CA PRO A 423 19.06 9.48 12.89
C PRO A 423 19.49 8.61 14.07
N TYR A 424 19.87 7.36 13.77
CA TYR A 424 20.45 6.39 14.70
C TYR A 424 21.93 6.19 14.37
N TRP A 425 22.79 6.58 15.29
CA TRP A 425 24.24 6.39 15.24
C TRP A 425 24.61 5.09 15.96
N PHE A 426 25.00 4.08 15.19
CA PHE A 426 25.41 2.79 15.73
C PHE A 426 26.90 2.81 16.08
N ARG A 427 27.24 2.38 17.30
CA ARG A 427 28.62 2.18 17.76
C ARG A 427 28.90 0.69 17.92
N TYR A 428 29.85 0.20 17.15
CA TYR A 428 30.20 -1.22 17.14
C TYR A 428 30.46 -1.77 18.56
N GLY A 429 29.71 -2.79 18.96
CA GLY A 429 29.87 -3.50 20.24
C GLY A 429 29.52 -2.70 21.51
N GLN A 430 29.04 -1.45 21.41
CA GLN A 430 28.80 -0.57 22.57
C GLN A 430 27.42 0.09 22.58
N GLY A 431 26.49 -0.35 21.72
CA GLY A 431 25.16 0.25 21.57
C GLY A 431 25.17 1.42 20.57
N GLY A 432 24.37 2.44 20.81
CA GLY A 432 24.31 3.59 19.92
C GLY A 432 23.62 4.78 20.55
N SER A 433 23.49 5.86 19.78
CA SER A 433 22.73 7.02 20.18
C SER A 433 21.81 7.50 19.07
N PHE A 434 20.73 8.18 19.43
CA PHE A 434 19.82 8.82 18.50
C PHE A 434 19.40 10.19 19.04
N ARG A 435 18.96 11.07 18.14
CA ARG A 435 18.37 12.37 18.49
C ARG A 435 17.03 12.46 17.80
N ALA A 436 15.97 12.63 18.57
CA ALA A 436 14.68 13.00 17.99
C ALA A 436 14.81 14.37 17.32
N VAL A 437 14.12 14.57 16.21
CA VAL A 437 14.06 15.87 15.56
C VAL A 437 12.97 16.67 16.25
N ASP A 438 13.37 17.73 16.95
CA ASP A 438 12.47 18.63 17.66
C ASP A 438 11.90 19.64 16.65
N GLY A 439 10.89 19.20 15.90
CA GLY A 439 9.77 20.04 15.43
C GLY A 439 10.03 21.30 14.60
N ILE A 440 8.94 22.01 14.34
CA ILE A 440 8.90 23.39 13.84
C ILE A 440 8.75 24.30 15.06
N GLY A 441 9.38 25.48 15.06
CA GLY A 441 9.25 26.44 16.15
C GLY A 441 7.80 26.91 16.33
N GLU A 442 7.51 27.52 17.48
CA GLU A 442 6.16 27.95 17.89
C GLU A 442 5.49 28.95 16.91
N ARG A 443 6.17 29.43 15.87
CA ARG A 443 5.59 30.31 14.83
C ARG A 443 5.34 29.63 13.49
N MET A 444 5.37 28.31 13.44
CA MET A 444 5.45 27.56 12.17
C MET A 444 6.72 27.91 11.35
N GLU A 445 7.71 28.52 12.00
CA GLU A 445 9.04 28.80 11.47
C GLU A 445 9.91 27.55 11.67
N ILE A 446 10.48 27.01 10.60
CA ILE A 446 11.31 25.81 10.71
C ILE A 446 12.63 26.19 11.37
N LEU A 447 12.81 25.71 12.58
CA LEU A 447 14.11 25.56 13.22
C LEU A 447 14.35 24.06 13.29
N PRO A 448 15.31 23.49 12.55
CA PRO A 448 15.72 22.12 12.79
C PRO A 448 16.42 22.07 14.17
N SER A 449 15.66 22.03 15.25
CA SER A 449 16.18 21.68 16.56
C SER A 449 16.29 20.17 16.63
N TYR A 450 17.41 19.68 17.14
CA TYR A 450 17.53 18.28 17.54
C TYR A 450 17.33 18.24 19.04
N GLY A 451 16.51 17.30 19.49
CA GLY A 451 16.34 17.03 20.90
C GLY A 451 17.59 16.45 21.54
N LEU A 452 17.47 16.18 22.83
CA LEU A 452 18.54 15.58 23.61
C LEU A 452 18.96 14.22 23.01
N GLU A 453 20.26 13.99 22.94
CA GLU A 453 20.82 12.71 22.53
C GLU A 453 20.49 11.63 23.56
N ARG A 454 20.00 10.49 23.06
CA ARG A 454 19.56 9.36 23.88
C ARG A 454 20.29 8.10 23.45
N SER A 455 20.75 7.32 24.43
CA SER A 455 21.44 6.06 24.18
C SER A 455 20.46 4.90 23.95
N PHE A 456 20.88 3.91 23.18
CA PHE A 456 20.18 2.65 23.00
C PHE A 456 21.16 1.48 23.00
N SER A 457 20.67 0.27 23.30
CA SER A 457 21.37 -0.97 22.95
C SER A 457 20.74 -1.57 21.69
N TYR A 458 21.52 -2.35 20.95
CA TYR A 458 21.02 -3.07 19.79
C TYR A 458 21.58 -4.47 19.72
N GLN A 459 20.84 -5.36 19.06
CA GLN A 459 21.28 -6.71 18.73
C GLN A 459 20.64 -7.17 17.42
N LEU A 460 21.27 -8.14 16.76
CA LEU A 460 20.64 -8.85 15.65
C LEU A 460 19.96 -10.11 16.19
N ILE A 461 18.70 -10.32 15.84
CA ILE A 461 17.89 -11.46 16.27
C ILE A 461 17.41 -12.29 15.09
N GLY A 462 17.20 -13.58 15.31
CA GLY A 462 16.73 -14.51 14.30
C GLY A 462 17.59 -14.47 13.02
N ASN A 463 16.94 -14.28 11.88
CA ASN A 463 17.52 -14.23 10.54
C ASN A 463 18.22 -12.91 10.20
N GLY A 464 18.61 -12.14 11.23
CA GLY A 464 19.32 -10.87 11.08
C GLY A 464 18.44 -9.63 11.19
N ALA A 465 17.25 -9.72 11.79
CA ALA A 465 16.46 -8.53 12.12
C ALA A 465 17.18 -7.68 13.17
N LEU A 466 17.09 -6.35 13.06
CA LEU A 466 17.73 -5.43 14.00
C LEU A 466 16.76 -5.13 15.14
N GLN A 467 17.12 -5.46 16.38
CA GLN A 467 16.39 -5.01 17.55
C GLN A 467 17.12 -3.84 18.20
N VAL A 468 16.39 -2.75 18.47
CA VAL A 468 16.86 -1.56 19.18
C VAL A 468 16.06 -1.42 20.46
N VAL A 469 16.75 -1.45 21.60
CA VAL A 469 16.14 -1.31 22.92
C VAL A 469 16.57 0.02 23.55
N ARG A 470 15.59 0.87 23.81
CA ARG A 470 15.78 2.13 24.53
C ARG A 470 15.47 1.91 26.00
N GLY A 471 16.45 2.18 26.85
CA GLY A 471 16.29 2.08 28.30
C GLY A 471 15.25 3.05 28.84
N ASN A 472 14.69 2.73 30.01
CA ASN A 472 13.80 3.64 30.73
C ASN A 472 14.58 4.87 31.18
N THR A 473 13.99 6.05 31.04
CA THR A 473 14.46 7.28 31.68
C THR A 473 13.40 7.77 32.66
N PRO A 474 13.75 8.64 33.64
CA PRO A 474 12.76 9.20 34.57
C PRO A 474 11.61 9.94 33.87
N THR A 475 11.84 10.44 32.66
CA THR A 475 10.89 11.25 31.87
C THR A 475 10.19 10.46 30.78
N GLU A 476 10.69 9.27 30.42
CA GLU A 476 10.14 8.47 29.32
C GLU A 476 10.29 6.96 29.56
N PRO A 477 9.19 6.19 29.43
CA PRO A 477 9.26 4.74 29.35
C PRO A 477 10.16 4.30 28.19
N GLY A 478 10.91 3.24 28.45
CA GLY A 478 11.69 2.54 27.45
C GLY A 478 10.79 1.94 26.37
N THR A 479 11.38 1.76 25.20
CA THR A 479 10.68 1.21 24.04
C THR A 479 11.62 0.25 23.33
N ASP A 480 11.03 -0.79 22.77
CA ASP A 480 11.72 -1.78 21.95
C ASP A 480 11.22 -1.64 20.52
N SER A 481 12.12 -1.78 19.55
CA SER A 481 11.77 -1.75 18.13
C SER A 481 12.58 -2.79 17.38
N THR A 482 11.89 -3.72 16.74
CA THR A 482 12.48 -4.72 15.85
C THR A 482 12.27 -4.31 14.40
N PHE A 483 13.32 -4.33 13.58
CA PHE A 483 13.32 -3.92 12.18
C PHE A 483 13.76 -5.08 11.27
N TRP A 484 12.85 -5.53 10.41
CA TRP A 484 13.14 -6.46 9.32
C TRP A 484 13.33 -5.68 8.04
N ARG A 485 14.52 -5.73 7.48
CA ARG A 485 14.88 -5.08 6.22
C ARG A 485 14.99 -6.15 5.15
N TYR A 486 14.30 -5.98 4.03
CA TYR A 486 14.18 -7.01 3.00
C TYR A 486 14.68 -6.54 1.63
N VAL A 487 14.96 -7.49 0.73
CA VAL A 487 15.60 -7.26 -0.56
C VAL A 487 14.58 -6.74 -1.57
N ALA A 488 14.20 -5.46 -1.42
CA ALA A 488 13.47 -4.72 -2.42
C ALA A 488 14.08 -3.31 -2.55
N GLY A 489 14.09 -2.76 -3.77
CA GLY A 489 14.67 -1.43 -4.05
C GLY A 489 16.20 -1.34 -3.91
N SER A 490 16.72 -0.11 -3.87
CA SER A 490 18.16 0.17 -3.84
C SER A 490 18.79 -0.19 -2.50
N ALA A 491 20.10 -0.50 -2.48
CA ALA A 491 20.84 -0.77 -1.25
C ALA A 491 20.82 0.40 -0.23
N ALA A 492 20.59 1.63 -0.67
CA ALA A 492 20.58 2.81 0.20
C ALA A 492 19.19 3.14 0.79
N SER A 493 18.12 2.58 0.22
CA SER A 493 16.73 2.91 0.56
C SER A 493 15.85 1.66 0.61
N ARG A 494 16.36 0.58 1.20
CA ARG A 494 15.60 -0.68 1.27
C ARG A 494 14.42 -0.51 2.23
N PRO A 495 13.25 -1.06 1.87
CA PRO A 495 12.11 -1.05 2.75
C PRO A 495 12.38 -1.92 3.98
N LEU A 496 11.68 -1.55 5.04
CA LEU A 496 11.67 -2.28 6.28
C LEU A 496 10.25 -2.40 6.81
N ILE A 497 10.01 -3.46 7.57
CA ILE A 497 8.87 -3.58 8.47
C ILE A 497 9.42 -3.47 9.88
N TYR A 498 8.72 -2.76 10.76
CA TYR A 498 9.12 -2.61 12.14
C TYR A 498 7.99 -2.86 13.12
N LEU A 499 8.31 -3.50 14.23
CA LEU A 499 7.41 -3.72 15.36
C LEU A 499 7.92 -2.89 16.53
N ALA A 500 7.10 -1.97 17.03
CA ALA A 500 7.41 -1.16 18.19
C ALA A 500 6.59 -1.59 19.41
N ARG A 501 7.23 -1.60 20.58
CA ARG A 501 6.64 -2.03 21.86
C ARG A 501 7.03 -1.09 22.98
N ALA A 502 6.10 -0.76 23.87
CA ALA A 502 6.35 0.03 25.07
C ALA A 502 5.32 -0.28 26.16
N ALA A 503 5.50 0.30 27.35
CA ALA A 503 4.54 0.19 28.47
C ALA A 503 3.14 0.78 28.19
N GLY A 504 2.90 1.31 26.98
CA GLY A 504 1.60 1.84 26.54
C GLY A 504 1.02 1.17 25.29
N GLY A 505 1.66 0.13 24.76
CA GLY A 505 1.09 -0.65 23.66
C GLY A 505 2.09 -1.22 22.66
N TYR A 506 1.53 -1.66 21.54
CA TYR A 506 2.19 -2.38 20.46
C TYR A 506 1.65 -1.88 19.13
N PHE A 507 2.51 -1.67 18.14
CA PHE A 507 2.08 -1.44 16.76
C PHE A 507 3.17 -1.85 15.78
N VAL A 508 2.77 -2.12 14.55
CA VAL A 508 3.69 -2.40 13.43
C VAL A 508 3.65 -1.26 12.41
N GLY A 509 4.73 -1.03 11.66
CA GLY A 509 4.71 -0.12 10.53
C GLY A 509 5.64 -0.59 9.41
N ALA A 510 5.45 -0.01 8.23
CA ALA A 510 6.39 -0.10 7.12
C ALA A 510 7.09 1.25 6.92
N SER A 511 8.38 1.22 6.62
CA SER A 511 9.20 2.40 6.32
C SER A 511 10.36 1.99 5.41
N VAL A 512 11.38 2.85 5.28
CA VAL A 512 12.68 2.51 4.68
C VAL A 512 13.82 2.77 5.65
N ALA A 513 14.85 1.93 5.58
CA ALA A 513 16.14 2.24 6.20
C ALA A 513 16.93 3.11 5.22
N MET A 514 17.14 4.37 5.57
CA MET A 514 17.91 5.30 4.75
C MET A 514 19.30 5.49 5.34
N VAL A 515 20.32 5.24 4.54
CA VAL A 515 21.71 5.63 4.87
C VAL A 515 21.86 7.11 4.51
N GLU A 516 22.09 7.95 5.51
CA GLU A 516 22.19 9.39 5.28
C GLU A 516 23.45 9.73 4.48
N GLN A 517 23.29 10.38 3.33
CA GLN A 517 24.41 10.88 2.53
C GLN A 517 24.75 12.32 2.95
N PRO A 518 26.02 12.62 3.28
CA PRO A 518 26.43 13.97 3.63
C PRO A 518 26.19 14.96 2.49
N GLY A 519 25.68 16.16 2.80
CA GLY A 519 25.59 17.27 1.85
C GLY A 519 24.47 17.18 0.81
N ILE A 520 23.49 16.29 0.97
CA ILE A 520 22.32 16.25 0.08
C ILE A 520 21.47 17.51 0.25
N THR A 521 21.26 18.22 -0.86
CA THR A 521 20.37 19.39 -0.96
C THR A 521 19.51 19.27 -2.23
N LEU A 522 18.42 20.04 -2.31
CA LEU A 522 17.54 20.04 -3.49
C LEU A 522 18.15 20.75 -4.70
N GLY A 523 19.17 21.59 -4.52
CA GLY A 523 19.73 22.46 -5.57
C GLY A 523 18.77 23.57 -6.01
N SER A 524 17.56 23.23 -6.47
CA SER A 524 16.45 24.14 -6.67
C SER A 524 15.12 23.49 -6.25
N PRO A 525 14.32 24.10 -5.36
CA PRO A 525 12.99 23.62 -5.01
C PRO A 525 11.93 23.95 -6.07
N VAL A 526 12.20 24.87 -7.01
CA VAL A 526 11.25 25.33 -8.03
C VAL A 526 11.02 24.25 -9.08
N GLY A 527 9.76 23.97 -9.40
CA GLY A 527 9.38 22.94 -10.39
C GLY A 527 8.18 22.12 -9.95
N SER A 528 7.94 21.03 -10.68
CA SER A 528 6.88 20.06 -10.40
C SER A 528 7.49 18.80 -9.83
N TRP A 529 6.95 18.36 -8.69
CA TRP A 529 7.45 17.24 -7.90
C TRP A 529 6.38 16.18 -7.74
N ARG A 530 6.71 14.94 -8.05
CA ARG A 530 5.89 13.76 -7.77
C ARG A 530 6.23 13.21 -6.39
N THR A 531 5.22 12.75 -5.64
CA THR A 531 5.38 12.09 -4.33
C THR A 531 4.84 10.66 -4.38
N PRO A 532 5.12 9.79 -3.38
CA PRO A 532 4.56 8.43 -3.35
C PRO A 532 3.02 8.39 -3.36
N ALA A 533 2.34 9.46 -2.94
CA ALA A 533 0.88 9.56 -3.04
C ALA A 533 0.36 9.61 -4.50
N SER A 534 1.26 9.75 -5.47
CA SER A 534 1.00 9.81 -6.91
C SER A 534 1.22 8.49 -7.61
N GLU A 535 1.71 7.48 -6.89
CA GLU A 535 2.09 6.22 -7.49
C GLU A 535 0.85 5.41 -7.82
N ALA A 536 0.90 4.78 -8.99
CA ALA A 536 -0.10 3.82 -9.42
C ALA A 536 -0.05 2.60 -8.50
N ARG A 537 -0.89 2.60 -7.46
CA ARG A 537 -1.51 1.35 -6.99
C ARG A 537 -2.50 0.93 -8.07
N LEU A 538 -2.63 -0.36 -8.35
CA LEU A 538 -3.62 -0.83 -9.30
C LEU A 538 -5.02 -0.59 -8.74
N ALA A 539 -5.62 0.44 -9.36
CA ALA A 539 -7.00 0.91 -9.31
C ALA A 539 -7.48 1.60 -8.01
N ARG A 540 -7.91 2.87 -8.18
CA ARG A 540 -9.26 3.32 -7.83
C ARG A 540 -9.99 3.54 -9.15
N TYR A 541 -10.31 2.45 -9.85
CA TYR A 541 -10.92 2.51 -11.17
C TYR A 541 -12.17 3.41 -11.15
N PRO A 542 -12.41 4.24 -12.19
CA PRO A 542 -11.75 4.26 -13.51
C PRO A 542 -10.50 5.12 -13.62
N ALA A 543 -9.93 5.62 -12.50
CA ALA A 543 -8.94 6.69 -12.57
C ALA A 543 -7.64 6.37 -11.83
N VAL A 544 -6.52 6.49 -12.55
CA VAL A 544 -5.20 6.66 -11.92
C VAL A 544 -5.21 7.98 -11.17
N ARG A 545 -4.70 7.97 -9.94
CA ARG A 545 -4.55 9.16 -9.11
C ARG A 545 -3.09 9.59 -9.07
N THR A 546 -2.82 10.84 -9.45
CA THR A 546 -1.48 11.45 -9.40
C THR A 546 -1.52 12.68 -8.50
N PHE A 547 -0.51 12.87 -7.65
CA PHE A 547 -0.40 14.00 -6.73
C PHE A 547 0.91 14.78 -6.96
N GLU A 548 0.81 15.95 -7.57
CA GLU A 548 1.97 16.79 -7.83
C GLU A 548 2.05 17.93 -6.82
N ILE A 549 3.26 18.24 -6.35
CA ILE A 549 3.57 19.50 -5.68
C ILE A 549 4.24 20.41 -6.71
N ARG A 550 3.60 21.53 -7.04
CA ARG A 550 4.14 22.54 -7.96
C ARG A 550 4.62 23.73 -7.15
N ARG A 551 5.89 24.09 -7.29
CA ARG A 551 6.54 25.21 -6.59
C ARG A 551 6.98 26.27 -7.60
N PHE A 552 6.52 27.50 -7.40
CA PHE A 552 6.82 28.64 -8.28
C PHE A 552 7.89 29.56 -7.68
N PRO A 553 8.67 30.29 -8.50
CA PRO A 553 9.79 31.13 -8.03
C PRO A 553 9.42 32.21 -7.01
N ASP A 554 8.16 32.65 -6.97
CA ASP A 554 7.66 33.68 -6.05
C ASP A 554 7.34 33.14 -4.64
N GLY A 555 7.63 31.86 -4.37
CA GLY A 555 7.30 31.20 -3.11
C GLY A 555 5.85 30.71 -3.03
N SER A 556 5.04 30.91 -4.06
CA SER A 556 3.71 30.30 -4.16
C SER A 556 3.82 28.85 -4.64
N GLY A 557 2.80 28.04 -4.32
CA GLY A 557 2.73 26.65 -4.73
C GLY A 557 1.31 26.17 -5.00
N ARG A 558 1.21 24.97 -5.57
CA ARG A 558 -0.06 24.24 -5.72
C ARG A 558 0.16 22.76 -5.50
N ASP A 559 -0.71 22.18 -4.68
CA ASP A 559 -0.91 20.73 -4.62
C ASP A 559 -1.95 20.36 -5.69
N VAL A 560 -1.55 19.60 -6.70
CA VAL A 560 -2.40 19.21 -7.84
C VAL A 560 -2.71 17.72 -7.73
N ASN A 561 -4.00 17.40 -7.67
CA ASN A 561 -4.50 16.03 -7.63
C ASN A 561 -5.26 15.74 -8.92
N ILE A 562 -4.71 14.84 -9.72
CA ILE A 562 -5.23 14.38 -11.00
C ILE A 562 -5.85 13.01 -10.77
N MET A 563 -7.13 12.85 -11.13
CA MET A 563 -7.87 11.59 -11.01
C MET A 563 -8.57 11.34 -12.35
N GLY A 564 -7.92 10.56 -13.22
CA GLY A 564 -8.37 10.40 -14.61
C GLY A 564 -8.38 11.76 -15.31
N ASN A 565 -9.54 12.18 -15.84
CA ASN A 565 -9.70 13.48 -16.49
C ASN A 565 -10.01 14.63 -15.50
N GLN A 566 -10.24 14.34 -14.22
CA GLN A 566 -10.53 15.36 -13.22
C GLN A 566 -9.22 15.91 -12.63
N VAL A 567 -9.08 17.24 -12.64
CA VAL A 567 -7.96 17.93 -12.01
C VAL A 567 -8.49 18.83 -10.92
N SER A 568 -8.02 18.61 -9.69
CA SER A 568 -8.26 19.50 -8.55
C SER A 568 -6.92 20.07 -8.10
N SER A 569 -6.92 21.33 -7.65
CA SER A 569 -5.71 21.95 -7.13
C SER A 569 -6.00 22.76 -5.89
N THR A 570 -5.12 22.66 -4.90
CA THR A 570 -5.17 23.44 -3.67
C THR A 570 -3.99 24.41 -3.66
N GLN A 571 -4.25 25.68 -3.34
CA GLN A 571 -3.18 26.68 -3.21
C GLN A 571 -2.34 26.39 -1.97
N THR A 572 -1.03 26.51 -2.14
CA THR A 572 -0.03 26.38 -1.08
C THR A 572 1.01 27.50 -1.20
N SER A 573 1.88 27.64 -0.22
CA SER A 573 3.12 28.40 -0.34
C SER A 573 4.28 27.53 0.10
N TRP A 574 5.50 27.92 -0.20
CA TRP A 574 6.68 27.18 0.23
C TRP A 574 7.81 28.14 0.59
N ASN A 575 8.77 27.64 1.36
CA ASN A 575 10.00 28.36 1.71
C ASN A 575 11.19 27.40 1.61
N TYR A 576 12.42 27.90 1.44
CA TYR A 576 13.63 27.07 1.38
C TYR A 576 14.76 27.68 2.22
N PRO A 577 14.69 27.57 3.55
CA PRO A 577 15.70 28.14 4.42
C PRO A 577 16.96 27.28 4.35
N THR A 578 17.94 27.72 3.57
CA THR A 578 19.36 27.27 3.65
C THR A 578 19.70 25.86 3.15
N GLY A 579 18.91 25.25 2.27
CA GLY A 579 19.38 24.04 1.57
C GLY A 579 18.91 22.70 2.16
N SER A 580 18.55 22.69 3.43
CA SER A 580 18.40 21.51 4.30
C SER A 580 17.05 20.79 4.24
N GLY A 581 16.03 21.42 3.65
CA GLY A 581 14.71 20.84 3.44
C GLY A 581 13.70 21.88 2.94
N VAL A 582 12.51 21.44 2.49
CA VAL A 582 11.46 22.33 1.94
C VAL A 582 10.19 22.24 2.77
N PRO A 583 9.78 23.30 3.46
CA PRO A 583 8.39 23.47 3.92
C PRO A 583 7.44 23.82 2.80
N ASP A 584 6.35 23.08 2.69
CA ASP A 584 5.13 23.46 2.00
C ASP A 584 4.04 23.81 3.03
N TYR A 585 3.48 25.01 2.93
CA TYR A 585 2.46 25.57 3.82
C TYR A 585 1.08 25.58 3.15
N SER A 586 0.05 25.31 3.93
CA SER A 586 -1.35 25.57 3.56
C SER A 586 -2.00 26.48 4.60
N PHE A 587 -2.68 27.53 4.16
CA PHE A 587 -3.32 28.51 5.04
C PHE A 587 -4.82 28.34 5.04
N ARG A 588 -5.45 28.63 6.18
CA ARG A 588 -6.91 28.74 6.28
C ARG A 588 -7.29 30.12 6.76
N ALA A 589 -8.43 30.62 6.28
CA ALA A 589 -8.99 31.89 6.70
C ALA A 589 -10.51 31.78 6.90
N LEU A 590 -11.01 32.56 7.86
CA LEU A 590 -12.45 32.74 8.12
C LEU A 590 -12.86 34.14 7.67
N PHE A 591 -14.04 34.23 7.04
CA PHE A 591 -14.58 35.48 6.50
C PHE A 591 -15.93 35.77 7.17
N PRO A 592 -16.31 37.06 7.32
CA PRO A 592 -17.46 37.48 8.13
C PRO A 592 -18.78 36.80 7.74
N ASN A 593 -18.93 36.48 6.45
CA ASN A 593 -20.16 35.94 5.88
C ASN A 593 -20.10 34.43 5.64
N ARG A 594 -19.18 33.70 6.28
CA ARG A 594 -19.04 32.25 6.11
C ARG A 594 -18.93 31.54 7.47
N PRO A 595 -19.67 30.44 7.67
CA PRO A 595 -19.66 29.70 8.93
C PRO A 595 -18.41 28.82 9.11
N THR A 596 -17.61 28.61 8.06
CA THR A 596 -16.45 27.72 8.07
C THR A 596 -15.24 28.37 7.41
N SER A 597 -14.05 28.01 7.90
CA SER A 597 -12.79 28.45 7.31
C SER A 597 -12.49 27.69 6.01
N PHE A 598 -11.80 28.34 5.08
CA PHE A 598 -11.41 27.76 3.81
C PHE A 598 -9.94 28.00 3.48
N ILE A 599 -9.41 27.20 2.56
CA ILE A 599 -8.00 27.25 2.18
C ILE A 599 -7.73 28.49 1.32
N VAL A 600 -6.66 29.22 1.65
CA VAL A 600 -6.21 30.45 0.96
C VAL A 600 -4.72 30.37 0.65
N ALA A 601 -4.25 31.17 -0.32
CA ALA A 601 -2.83 31.21 -0.72
C ALA A 601 -1.91 31.67 0.42
N ASN A 602 -2.27 32.74 1.12
CA ASN A 602 -1.54 33.29 2.26
C ASN A 602 -2.45 34.24 3.05
N CYS A 603 -2.05 34.54 4.29
CA CYS A 603 -2.84 35.41 5.16
C CYS A 603 -2.84 36.87 4.74
N THR A 604 -1.76 37.38 4.15
CA THR A 604 -1.68 38.77 3.69
C THR A 604 -2.77 39.08 2.66
N GLN A 605 -2.93 38.23 1.65
CA GLN A 605 -3.98 38.34 0.65
C GLN A 605 -5.36 38.09 1.25
N ALA A 606 -5.51 37.08 2.12
CA ALA A 606 -6.79 36.79 2.76
C ALA A 606 -7.33 38.00 3.54
N PHE A 607 -6.50 38.63 4.38
CA PHE A 607 -6.88 39.84 5.10
C PHE A 607 -7.20 41.00 4.16
N ALA A 608 -6.41 41.20 3.09
CA ALA A 608 -6.70 42.22 2.09
C ALA A 608 -8.05 42.01 1.38
N THR A 609 -8.53 40.77 1.28
CA THR A 609 -9.83 40.41 0.72
C THR A 609 -10.97 40.33 1.75
N GLY A 610 -10.71 40.73 3.00
CA GLY A 610 -11.74 40.81 4.05
C GLY A 610 -11.87 39.58 4.94
N ALA A 611 -10.82 38.74 5.07
CA ALA A 611 -10.79 37.73 6.12
C ALA A 611 -10.72 38.38 7.51
N GLU A 612 -11.40 37.80 8.50
CA GLU A 612 -11.33 38.23 9.91
C GLU A 612 -10.15 37.59 10.62
N THR A 613 -9.92 36.31 10.33
CA THR A 613 -8.83 35.52 10.90
C THR A 613 -8.18 34.67 9.82
N CYS A 614 -6.87 34.45 9.93
CA CYS A 614 -6.11 33.57 9.08
C CYS A 614 -4.90 33.02 9.83
N ALA A 615 -4.52 31.77 9.53
CA ALA A 615 -3.28 31.18 10.02
C ALA A 615 -2.75 30.13 9.04
N PRO A 616 -1.44 29.81 9.07
CA PRO A 616 -0.96 28.55 8.55
C PRO A 616 -1.70 27.42 9.28
N SER A 617 -2.29 26.50 8.52
CA SER A 617 -3.09 25.39 9.04
C SER A 617 -2.35 24.07 8.98
N ARG A 618 -1.49 23.88 7.98
CA ARG A 618 -0.68 22.68 7.79
C ARG A 618 0.69 23.04 7.24
N VAL A 619 1.70 22.32 7.71
CA VAL A 619 3.06 22.36 7.15
C VAL A 619 3.52 20.96 6.84
N ARG A 620 4.02 20.75 5.64
CA ARG A 620 4.78 19.56 5.25
C ARG A 620 6.23 19.96 5.12
N TYR A 621 7.11 19.38 5.92
CA TYR A 621 8.53 19.62 5.83
C TYR A 621 9.24 18.38 5.29
N PHE A 622 9.80 18.47 4.08
CA PHE A 622 10.58 17.38 3.49
C PHE A 622 12.08 17.61 3.68
N ARG A 623 12.73 16.68 4.38
CA ARG A 623 14.19 16.64 4.60
C ARG A 623 14.83 15.59 3.69
N PRO A 624 15.58 15.99 2.66
CA PRO A 624 16.25 15.03 1.78
C PRO A 624 17.45 14.40 2.49
N LEU A 625 17.58 13.08 2.40
CA LEU A 625 18.67 12.32 3.03
C LEU A 625 19.51 11.56 2.01
N TYR A 626 18.94 11.26 0.84
CA TYR A 626 19.58 10.46 -0.20
C TYR A 626 19.03 10.83 -1.58
N ARG A 627 19.82 10.65 -2.65
CA ARG A 627 19.41 10.96 -4.03
C ARG A 627 19.69 9.79 -4.98
N VAL A 628 18.73 9.49 -5.85
CA VAL A 628 18.88 8.57 -7.00
C VAL A 628 18.33 9.27 -8.24
N GLY A 629 19.21 9.72 -9.14
CA GLY A 629 18.80 10.51 -10.31
C GLY A 629 17.99 11.75 -9.92
N ALA A 630 16.78 11.87 -10.49
CA ALA A 630 15.84 12.98 -10.21
C ALA A 630 15.06 12.84 -8.89
N ARG A 631 15.22 11.71 -8.19
CA ARG A 631 14.49 11.41 -6.97
C ARG A 631 15.33 11.66 -5.73
N LEU A 632 14.70 12.29 -4.75
CA LEU A 632 15.21 12.50 -3.40
C LEU A 632 14.41 11.65 -2.43
N TYR A 633 15.08 10.77 -1.69
CA TYR A 633 14.51 10.04 -0.57
C TYR A 633 14.82 10.79 0.72
N GLY A 634 13.88 10.80 1.65
CA GLY A 634 14.00 11.59 2.85
C GLY A 634 12.88 11.35 3.85
N VAL A 635 12.70 12.32 4.74
CA VAL A 635 11.66 12.29 5.78
C VAL A 635 10.70 13.43 5.53
N SER A 636 9.40 13.13 5.50
CA SER A 636 8.33 14.13 5.52
C SER A 636 7.75 14.22 6.93
N ASP A 637 7.87 15.39 7.53
CA ASP A 637 7.26 15.75 8.80
C ASP A 637 6.00 16.60 8.53
N PHE A 638 4.85 16.19 9.09
CA PHE A 638 3.56 16.87 8.92
C PHE A 638 3.14 17.52 10.22
N TYR A 639 2.82 18.81 10.15
CA TYR A 639 2.38 19.59 11.29
C TYR A 639 1.03 20.24 11.01
N SER A 640 0.22 20.45 12.04
CA SER A 640 -1.02 21.22 11.96
C SER A 640 -1.12 22.29 13.02
N ASN A 641 -1.96 23.27 12.72
CA ASN A 641 -2.44 24.27 13.65
C ASN A 641 -3.95 24.46 13.42
N ASP A 642 -4.72 24.36 14.50
CA ASP A 642 -6.18 24.49 14.46
C ASP A 642 -6.65 25.91 14.78
N PHE A 643 -5.76 26.79 15.28
CA PHE A 643 -6.11 28.14 15.70
C PHE A 643 -5.91 29.17 14.58
N LEU A 644 -6.97 29.92 14.26
CA LEU A 644 -6.89 31.08 13.36
C LEU A 644 -6.59 32.34 14.17
N ALA A 645 -5.77 33.24 13.61
CA ALA A 645 -5.37 34.47 14.28
C ALA A 645 -5.86 35.72 13.50
N PRO A 646 -6.14 36.84 14.18
CA PRO A 646 -6.53 38.08 13.53
C PRO A 646 -5.37 38.74 12.77
N ALA A 647 -5.68 39.73 11.93
CA ALA A 647 -4.68 40.52 11.22
C ALA A 647 -3.68 41.16 12.21
N GLY A 648 -2.37 41.08 11.89
CA GLY A 648 -1.31 41.64 12.71
C GLY A 648 -0.91 40.82 13.94
N TYR A 649 -1.42 39.59 14.10
CA TYR A 649 -0.98 38.68 15.15
C TYR A 649 0.51 38.33 15.03
N THR A 650 1.27 38.51 16.11
CA THR A 650 2.71 38.23 16.18
C THR A 650 3.08 37.20 17.26
N GLY A 651 2.07 36.58 17.89
CA GLY A 651 2.28 35.54 18.90
C GLY A 651 2.66 34.19 18.29
N PRO A 652 3.01 33.21 19.12
CA PRO A 652 3.22 31.83 18.69
C PRO A 652 1.91 31.11 18.32
N TYR A 653 1.91 30.37 17.22
CA TYR A 653 0.90 29.37 16.90
C TYR A 653 1.14 28.07 17.67
N GLN A 654 0.06 27.43 18.13
CA GLN A 654 0.16 26.09 18.70
C GLN A 654 0.30 25.08 17.57
N VAL A 655 1.51 24.56 17.38
CA VAL A 655 1.84 23.60 16.34
C VAL A 655 1.88 22.20 16.92
N GLN A 656 1.21 21.26 16.26
CA GLN A 656 1.22 19.85 16.63
C GLN A 656 1.85 19.02 15.51
N LEU A 657 2.82 18.16 15.84
CA LEU A 657 3.33 17.15 14.91
C LEU A 657 2.25 16.07 14.74
N LEU A 658 1.77 15.90 13.51
CA LEU A 658 0.78 14.91 13.13
C LEU A 658 1.42 13.59 12.72
N ASP A 659 2.49 13.63 11.93
CA ASP A 659 3.10 12.43 11.36
C ASP A 659 4.55 12.70 10.97
N SER A 660 5.41 11.70 11.08
CA SER A 660 6.77 11.70 10.55
C SER A 660 7.01 10.36 9.88
N ARG A 661 7.28 10.39 8.59
CA ARG A 661 7.41 9.17 7.80
C ARG A 661 8.51 9.32 6.77
N ALA A 662 9.10 8.19 6.39
CA ALA A 662 9.91 8.16 5.20
C ALA A 662 9.05 8.49 3.97
N ASP A 663 9.66 9.22 3.04
CA ASP A 663 8.98 9.76 1.88
C ASP A 663 10.00 9.96 0.75
N TYR A 664 9.51 10.29 -0.44
CA TYR A 664 10.37 10.80 -1.50
C TYR A 664 9.67 11.91 -2.30
N ILE A 665 10.48 12.72 -2.97
CA ILE A 665 10.01 13.61 -4.03
C ILE A 665 10.86 13.39 -5.28
N GLU A 666 10.22 13.38 -6.44
CA GLU A 666 10.88 13.22 -7.72
C GLU A 666 10.57 14.43 -8.59
N CYS A 667 11.60 15.11 -9.06
CA CYS A 667 11.43 16.23 -9.96
C CYS A 667 11.02 15.70 -11.35
N ILE A 668 9.82 16.08 -11.80
CA ILE A 668 9.27 15.65 -13.10
C ILE A 668 9.32 16.77 -14.15
N ALA A 669 9.43 18.03 -13.74
CA ALA A 669 9.57 19.18 -14.64
C ALA A 669 10.08 20.45 -13.93
N GLY A 670 10.74 21.34 -14.66
CA GLY A 670 11.17 22.66 -14.19
C GLY A 670 12.61 22.71 -13.64
N ASP A 671 12.94 23.81 -12.97
CA ASP A 671 14.30 24.14 -12.52
C ASP A 671 14.92 23.10 -11.58
N CYS A 672 14.09 22.32 -10.87
CA CYS A 672 14.56 21.23 -10.03
C CYS A 672 15.36 20.16 -10.79
N LEU A 673 15.20 20.03 -12.11
CA LEU A 673 15.98 19.12 -12.95
C LEU A 673 17.44 19.56 -13.12
N ALA A 674 17.73 20.86 -13.00
CA ALA A 674 19.09 21.38 -13.13
C ALA A 674 20.03 20.89 -12.01
N SER A 675 19.46 20.38 -10.90
CA SER A 675 20.17 19.84 -9.74
C SER A 675 20.46 18.34 -9.82
N VAL A 676 20.01 17.66 -10.88
CA VAL A 676 20.17 16.21 -11.04
C VAL A 676 21.61 15.94 -11.48
N PRO A 677 22.39 15.17 -10.69
CA PRO A 677 23.73 14.76 -11.12
C PRO A 677 23.61 14.07 -12.48
N PRO A 678 24.53 14.31 -13.44
CA PRO A 678 24.55 13.54 -14.67
C PRO A 678 24.61 12.07 -14.28
N THR A 679 23.65 11.28 -14.75
CA THR A 679 23.68 9.82 -14.59
C THR A 679 24.99 9.34 -15.17
N GLY A 680 25.88 8.80 -14.33
CA GLY A 680 27.08 8.12 -14.81
C GLY A 680 26.69 6.98 -15.76
N PRO A 681 27.60 6.60 -16.67
CA PRO A 681 27.36 5.54 -17.65
C PRO A 681 26.93 4.22 -17.01
#